data_AF-A0A0S2W493-F1
#
_entry.id   AF-A0A0S2W493-F1
#
_cell.length_a   1.000
_cell.length_b   1.000
_cell.length_c   1.000
_cell.angle_alpha   90.00
_cell.angle_beta   90.00
_cell.angle_gamma   90.00
#
_symmetry.space_group_name_H-M   'P 1'
#
loop_
_entity.id
_entity.type
_entity.pdbx_description
1 polymer ?
#
loop_
_entity_poly.entity_id
_entity_poly.type
_entity_poly.pdbx_seq_one_letter_code
_entity_poly.pdbx_strand_id
1 'polypeptide(L)'
;MENSNYLGTEKVGTLLRKFAIPCICSPMISCLYNIVDQIFVGNGVGYLGNAATGVISLITVIGWGLSLFFGDGAAAALSVSLGRGETKEIHRSAGGAILSSFLSGLAVIAIAYLWGDGLLRLIGATDANIQMAHDYGMIIFAMMPLAMTQNTLASIIRADGSPKYAMAAMLIGAIINIIGDPLAIFVLDLGIKGAAWATILGQFISFLICAAYLRHPKTFKMSAASFKPKASLLRSVMALGTSSLLAQLSIVIITVVNNILLVKYGAQSVYGADIPLAAFVVIMKLFQIVLNIAIGIAAGAQPIVGYNYGAKNYDRVRQLLKLMIKWTAIVGLIFTALFELLPGVFIRMFGAANDPAYFEFAVLCLRIYLALILFTCVQKVCAIFLQSIGKAKAAAPLSILRDALLIVLSLLIPVALGVTGIFWAAPIADILAILVTATVMVHVWKELSHESRKKESVAEIQFSRRGVIITIAREHGSAGKQIGQLVAKKLDVPCYYKELVAIAAQESGLAREFISGINSDENVVMRELYLSSDPVERTISAQGKAIRQIADAGACVIIGRSADYVLRNYQNVVRVFIYAPKDYRANKVMEMYGDSPDAARKSIVRSDNARASYYKSVSGQEWGDPHGYELCIDASIGEDAAANLICDYINRMGTY
;
A
#
# COMPACT_ATOMS: atom_id res chain seq x y z
N MET A 1 17.23 -11.33 -2.97
CA MET A 1 15.97 -10.60 -3.21
C MET A 1 14.80 -11.55 -3.53
N GLU A 2 14.93 -12.86 -3.21
CA GLU A 2 13.98 -13.92 -3.57
C GLU A 2 12.61 -13.89 -2.84
N ASN A 3 12.48 -13.15 -1.74
CA ASN A 3 11.32 -13.26 -0.84
C ASN A 3 10.10 -12.40 -1.20
N SER A 4 10.17 -11.42 -2.10
CA SER A 4 9.00 -10.58 -2.46
C SER A 4 8.14 -11.17 -3.58
N ASN A 5 8.70 -12.08 -4.37
CA ASN A 5 8.03 -12.63 -5.56
C ASN A 5 6.73 -13.37 -5.19
N TYR A 6 6.66 -13.94 -3.98
CA TYR A 6 5.45 -14.63 -3.50
C TYR A 6 4.21 -13.71 -3.41
N LEU A 7 4.37 -12.40 -3.22
CA LEU A 7 3.24 -11.45 -3.23
C LEU A 7 2.59 -11.35 -4.62
N GLY A 8 3.38 -11.60 -5.67
CA GLY A 8 2.94 -11.64 -7.06
C GLY A 8 2.40 -12.99 -7.51
N THR A 9 2.90 -14.10 -6.94
CA THR A 9 2.61 -15.46 -7.45
C THR A 9 1.59 -16.24 -6.63
N GLU A 10 1.58 -16.12 -5.30
CA GLU A 10 0.71 -16.90 -4.40
C GLU A 10 -0.78 -16.58 -4.63
N LYS A 11 -1.70 -17.49 -4.25
CA LYS A 11 -3.15 -17.25 -4.41
C LYS A 11 -3.60 -16.05 -3.57
N VAL A 12 -4.30 -15.11 -4.18
CA VAL A 12 -4.74 -13.84 -3.54
C VAL A 12 -5.55 -14.05 -2.26
N GLY A 13 -6.41 -15.08 -2.19
CA GLY A 13 -7.18 -15.41 -0.99
C GLY A 13 -6.31 -15.92 0.17
N THR A 14 -5.31 -16.76 -0.14
CA THR A 14 -4.33 -17.27 0.84
C THR A 14 -3.49 -16.13 1.40
N LEU A 15 -3.01 -15.24 0.53
CA LEU A 15 -2.27 -14.04 0.91
C LEU A 15 -3.12 -13.14 1.81
N LEU A 16 -4.34 -12.82 1.38
CA LEU A 16 -5.23 -11.95 2.14
C LEU A 16 -5.48 -12.51 3.54
N ARG A 17 -5.78 -13.80 3.68
CA ARG A 17 -5.96 -14.44 5.00
C ARG A 17 -4.69 -14.34 5.87
N LYS A 18 -3.53 -14.62 5.30
CA LYS A 18 -2.23 -14.60 6.00
C LYS A 18 -1.86 -13.22 6.53
N PHE A 19 -2.29 -12.15 5.85
CA PHE A 19 -2.02 -10.77 6.24
C PHE A 19 -3.15 -10.13 7.05
N ALA A 20 -4.40 -10.33 6.66
CA ALA A 20 -5.55 -9.72 7.31
C ALA A 20 -5.72 -10.20 8.74
N ILE A 21 -5.55 -11.49 9.05
CA ILE A 21 -5.73 -12.00 10.42
C ILE A 21 -4.82 -11.26 11.41
N PRO A 22 -3.49 -11.19 11.21
CA PRO A 22 -2.63 -10.41 12.10
C PRO A 22 -3.02 -8.93 12.19
N CYS A 23 -3.40 -8.32 11.07
CA CYS A 23 -3.79 -6.91 11.01
C CYS A 23 -5.14 -6.62 11.66
N ILE A 24 -6.02 -7.60 11.81
CA ILE A 24 -7.28 -7.51 12.58
C ILE A 24 -6.98 -7.70 14.07
N CYS A 25 -6.17 -8.70 14.42
CA CYS A 25 -5.80 -8.98 15.81
C CYS A 25 -5.09 -7.79 16.47
N SER A 26 -4.15 -7.14 15.78
CA SER A 26 -3.39 -5.99 16.29
C SER A 26 -4.26 -4.88 16.92
N PRO A 27 -5.18 -4.22 16.19
CA PRO A 27 -6.04 -3.18 16.75
C PRO A 27 -7.10 -3.75 17.71
N MET A 28 -7.56 -5.00 17.55
CA MET A 28 -8.48 -5.63 18.51
C MET A 28 -7.83 -5.82 19.89
N ILE A 29 -6.59 -6.33 19.93
CA ILE A 29 -5.80 -6.44 21.16
C ILE A 29 -5.63 -5.05 21.79
N SER A 30 -5.40 -4.03 20.96
CA SER A 30 -5.29 -2.66 21.45
C SER A 30 -6.58 -2.16 22.11
N CYS A 31 -7.74 -2.43 21.52
CA CYS A 31 -9.02 -2.14 22.16
C CYS A 31 -9.20 -2.89 23.49
N LEU A 32 -8.84 -4.18 23.54
CA LEU A 32 -9.03 -5.01 24.72
C LEU A 32 -8.20 -4.52 25.91
N TYR A 33 -6.90 -4.24 25.72
CA TYR A 33 -6.10 -3.75 26.84
C TYR A 33 -6.53 -2.34 27.26
N ASN A 34 -6.94 -1.45 26.34
CA ASN A 34 -7.46 -0.13 26.70
C ASN A 34 -8.70 -0.24 27.62
N ILE A 35 -9.56 -1.23 27.39
CA ILE A 35 -10.71 -1.50 28.28
C ILE A 35 -10.22 -1.99 29.65
N VAL A 36 -9.25 -2.90 29.67
CA VAL A 36 -8.67 -3.45 30.89
C VAL A 36 -7.95 -2.38 31.73
N ASP A 37 -7.16 -1.51 31.10
CA ASP A 37 -6.48 -0.37 31.73
C ASP A 37 -7.50 0.56 32.40
N GLN A 38 -8.58 0.92 31.68
CA GLN A 38 -9.64 1.77 32.22
C GLN A 38 -10.41 1.12 33.41
N ILE A 39 -10.50 -0.22 33.43
CA ILE A 39 -11.06 -0.98 34.57
C ILE A 39 -10.11 -0.90 35.78
N PHE A 40 -8.81 -1.08 35.59
CA PHE A 40 -7.85 -1.04 36.69
C PHE A 40 -7.68 0.38 37.25
N VAL A 41 -7.55 1.39 36.41
CA VAL A 41 -7.50 2.80 36.83
C VAL A 41 -8.81 3.19 37.54
N GLY A 42 -9.96 2.79 37.00
CA GLY A 42 -11.26 3.06 37.61
C GLY A 42 -11.42 2.46 39.02
N ASN A 43 -10.96 1.23 39.22
CA ASN A 43 -11.06 0.56 40.53
C ASN A 43 -9.96 0.96 41.51
N GLY A 44 -8.74 1.25 41.04
CA GLY A 44 -7.60 1.55 41.91
C GLY A 44 -7.39 3.04 42.21
N VAL A 45 -7.68 3.91 41.24
CA VAL A 45 -7.52 5.38 41.39
C VAL A 45 -8.87 6.07 41.54
N GLY A 46 -9.94 5.49 40.99
CA GLY A 46 -11.27 6.06 40.98
C GLY A 46 -11.61 6.79 39.67
N TYR A 47 -12.84 7.30 39.60
CA TYR A 47 -13.37 7.92 38.38
C TYR A 47 -12.59 9.18 37.94
N LEU A 48 -11.97 9.91 38.88
CA LEU A 48 -11.11 11.06 38.56
C LEU A 48 -9.84 10.63 37.82
N GLY A 49 -9.32 9.44 38.12
CA GLY A 49 -8.22 8.84 37.36
C GLY A 49 -8.61 8.55 35.91
N ASN A 50 -9.79 7.95 35.71
CA ASN A 50 -10.32 7.72 34.36
C ASN A 50 -10.60 9.02 33.59
N ALA A 51 -11.04 10.07 34.28
CA ALA A 51 -11.20 11.39 33.66
C ALA A 51 -9.85 11.97 33.22
N ALA A 52 -8.81 11.84 34.05
CA ALA A 52 -7.45 12.30 33.73
C ALA A 52 -6.85 11.55 32.54
N THR A 53 -6.95 10.21 32.49
CA THR A 53 -6.46 9.42 31.34
C THR A 53 -7.22 9.76 30.05
N GLY A 54 -8.53 10.05 30.14
CA GLY A 54 -9.35 10.50 29.02
C GLY A 54 -8.86 11.81 28.38
N VAL A 55 -8.50 12.80 29.20
CA VAL A 55 -7.92 14.07 28.72
C VAL A 55 -6.61 13.82 27.96
N ILE A 56 -5.69 13.03 28.54
CA ILE A 56 -4.40 12.73 27.91
C ILE A 56 -4.58 11.91 26.63
N SER A 57 -5.57 11.02 26.60
CA SER A 57 -5.88 10.20 25.42
C SER A 57 -6.16 11.04 24.17
N LEU A 58 -6.81 12.20 24.30
CA LEU A 58 -7.09 13.08 23.15
C LEU A 58 -5.80 13.64 22.51
N ILE A 59 -4.77 13.94 23.31
CA ILE A 59 -3.45 14.32 22.80
C ILE A 59 -2.77 13.12 22.13
N THR A 60 -2.87 11.93 22.72
CA THR A 60 -2.27 10.72 22.12
C THR A 60 -2.89 10.35 20.77
N VAL A 61 -4.19 10.59 20.57
CA VAL A 61 -4.88 10.35 19.28
C VAL A 61 -4.28 11.19 18.15
N ILE A 62 -3.88 12.43 18.42
CA ILE A 62 -3.18 13.27 17.45
C ILE A 62 -1.81 12.66 17.10
N GLY A 63 -1.07 12.19 18.12
CA GLY A 63 0.18 11.45 17.94
C GLY A 63 -0.01 10.19 17.08
N TRP A 64 -1.05 9.41 17.32
CA TRP A 64 -1.39 8.23 16.51
C TRP A 64 -1.74 8.61 15.06
N GLY A 65 -2.45 9.72 14.84
CA GLY A 65 -2.72 10.24 13.50
C GLY A 65 -1.45 10.60 12.74
N LEU A 66 -0.49 11.24 13.40
CA LEU A 66 0.82 11.55 12.82
C LEU A 66 1.65 10.28 12.57
N SER A 67 1.60 9.30 13.47
CA SER A 67 2.26 8.02 13.27
C SER A 67 1.72 7.29 12.03
N LEU A 68 0.39 7.18 11.89
CA LEU A 68 -0.25 6.57 10.73
C LEU A 68 0.03 7.35 9.44
N PHE A 69 0.10 8.68 9.51
CA PHE A 69 0.51 9.51 8.37
C PHE A 69 1.87 9.10 7.81
N PHE A 70 2.87 8.93 8.67
CA PHE A 70 4.20 8.48 8.22
C PHE A 70 4.21 6.99 7.86
N GLY A 71 3.61 6.15 8.70
CA GLY A 71 3.59 4.70 8.56
C GLY A 71 2.85 4.22 7.32
N ASP A 72 1.60 4.62 7.13
CA ASP A 72 0.76 4.16 6.01
C ASP A 72 1.24 4.74 4.68
N GLY A 73 1.71 5.99 4.69
CA GLY A 73 2.35 6.62 3.55
C GLY A 73 3.59 5.85 3.10
N ALA A 74 4.48 5.51 4.05
CA ALA A 74 5.69 4.74 3.76
C ALA A 74 5.36 3.31 3.32
N ALA A 75 4.37 2.67 3.96
CA ALA A 75 3.91 1.34 3.63
C ALA A 75 3.36 1.26 2.19
N ALA A 76 2.49 2.19 1.79
CA ALA A 76 1.95 2.25 0.43
C ALA A 76 3.05 2.50 -0.61
N ALA A 77 3.94 3.46 -0.36
CA ALA A 77 5.07 3.75 -1.24
C ALA A 77 6.02 2.55 -1.37
N LEU A 78 6.34 1.89 -0.25
CA LEU A 78 7.17 0.69 -0.20
C LEU A 78 6.56 -0.42 -1.06
N SER A 79 5.30 -0.78 -0.84
CA SER A 79 4.66 -1.88 -1.57
C SER A 79 4.56 -1.62 -3.07
N VAL A 80 4.20 -0.40 -3.49
CA VAL A 80 4.17 -0.04 -4.93
C VAL A 80 5.56 -0.07 -5.55
N SER A 81 6.57 0.47 -4.87
CA SER A 81 7.96 0.51 -5.38
C SER A 81 8.55 -0.90 -5.50
N LEU A 82 8.23 -1.79 -4.54
CA LEU A 82 8.60 -3.20 -4.61
C LEU A 82 7.99 -3.90 -5.81
N GLY A 83 6.71 -3.62 -6.12
CA GLY A 83 6.06 -4.14 -7.32
C GLY A 83 6.71 -3.67 -8.62
N ARG A 84 7.23 -2.43 -8.65
CA ARG A 84 7.94 -1.87 -9.82
C ARG A 84 9.36 -2.39 -9.99
N GLY A 85 9.93 -3.05 -8.97
CA GLY A 85 11.35 -3.40 -8.92
C GLY A 85 12.27 -2.22 -8.59
N GLU A 86 11.74 -1.08 -8.15
CA GLU A 86 12.48 0.16 -7.90
C GLU A 86 13.05 0.18 -6.47
N THR A 87 13.94 -0.75 -6.12
CA THR A 87 14.36 -0.97 -4.71
C THR A 87 15.47 -0.06 -4.20
N LYS A 88 16.19 0.64 -5.10
CA LYS A 88 17.39 1.41 -4.74
C LYS A 88 17.14 2.52 -3.71
N GLU A 89 16.03 3.26 -3.82
CA GLU A 89 15.74 4.42 -2.95
C GLU A 89 14.71 4.11 -1.85
N ILE A 90 14.15 2.89 -1.82
CA ILE A 90 13.08 2.51 -0.90
C ILE A 90 13.51 2.66 0.58
N HIS A 91 14.75 2.31 0.90
CA HIS A 91 15.26 2.40 2.26
C HIS A 91 15.26 3.85 2.78
N ARG A 92 15.46 4.85 1.91
CA ARG A 92 15.36 6.28 2.26
C ARG A 92 13.93 6.72 2.55
N SER A 93 12.95 6.12 1.87
CA SER A 93 11.53 6.38 2.16
C SER A 93 11.16 5.90 3.57
N ALA A 94 11.56 4.66 3.90
CA ALA A 94 11.31 4.08 5.22
C ALA A 94 12.07 4.84 6.32
N GLY A 95 13.37 5.08 6.15
CA GLY A 95 14.19 5.82 7.13
C GLY A 95 13.73 7.26 7.32
N GLY A 96 13.34 7.95 6.24
CA GLY A 96 12.76 9.29 6.30
C GLY A 96 11.44 9.33 7.07
N ALA A 97 10.54 8.38 6.83
CA ALA A 97 9.27 8.29 7.56
C ALA A 97 9.47 7.99 9.05
N ILE A 98 10.39 7.08 9.39
CA ILE A 98 10.76 6.77 10.79
C ILE A 98 11.30 8.02 11.48
N LEU A 99 12.23 8.74 10.86
CA LEU A 99 12.80 9.96 11.42
C LEU A 99 11.73 11.05 11.59
N SER A 100 10.91 11.29 10.56
CA SER A 100 9.84 12.29 10.64
C SER A 100 8.79 11.95 11.70
N SER A 101 8.46 10.67 11.87
CA SER A 101 7.60 10.19 12.96
C SER A 101 8.21 10.50 14.32
N PHE A 102 9.48 10.19 14.54
CA PHE A 102 10.17 10.48 15.79
C PHE A 102 10.19 11.99 16.09
N LEU A 103 10.59 12.81 15.11
CA LEU A 103 10.64 14.27 15.24
C LEU A 103 9.25 14.87 15.49
N SER A 104 8.20 14.34 14.88
CA SER A 104 6.83 14.79 15.14
C SER A 104 6.37 14.47 16.55
N GLY A 105 6.81 13.35 17.15
CA GLY A 105 6.56 13.06 18.56
C GLY A 105 7.25 14.04 19.50
N LEU A 106 8.50 14.45 19.18
CA LEU A 106 9.18 15.52 19.92
C LEU A 106 8.43 16.85 19.82
N ALA A 107 7.88 17.16 18.63
CA ALA A 107 7.07 18.36 18.46
C ALA A 107 5.77 18.31 19.27
N VAL A 108 5.10 17.15 19.34
CA VAL A 108 3.91 16.96 20.19
C VAL A 108 4.24 17.17 21.66
N ILE A 109 5.36 16.61 22.15
CA ILE A 109 5.86 16.88 23.51
C ILE A 109 6.05 18.38 23.71
N ALA A 110 6.80 19.05 22.83
CA ALA A 110 7.12 20.46 22.98
C ALA A 110 5.86 21.33 23.06
N ILE A 111 4.88 21.09 22.19
CA ILE A 111 3.59 21.80 22.19
C ILE A 111 2.83 21.54 23.51
N ALA A 112 2.77 20.29 23.95
CA ALA A 112 2.06 19.94 25.18
C ALA A 112 2.65 20.63 26.42
N TYR A 113 3.98 20.66 26.55
CA TYR A 113 4.64 21.31 27.69
C TYR A 113 4.64 22.83 27.62
N LEU A 114 4.81 23.43 26.44
CA LEU A 114 4.81 24.89 26.29
C LEU A 114 3.45 25.51 26.60
N TRP A 115 2.37 24.78 26.33
CA TRP A 115 1.01 25.24 26.61
C TRP A 115 0.53 24.84 28.02
N GLY A 116 1.08 23.76 28.59
CA GLY A 116 0.86 23.34 29.98
C GLY A 116 -0.62 23.18 30.32
N ASP A 117 -1.03 23.73 31.47
CA ASP A 117 -2.41 23.67 31.98
C ASP A 117 -3.44 24.20 31.00
N GLY A 118 -3.07 25.21 30.18
CA GLY A 118 -3.98 25.80 29.20
C GLY A 118 -4.49 24.78 28.19
N LEU A 119 -3.61 23.87 27.73
CA LEU A 119 -3.98 22.79 26.83
C LEU A 119 -4.84 21.73 27.54
N LEU A 120 -4.44 21.31 28.75
CA LEU A 120 -5.20 20.32 29.51
C LEU A 120 -6.62 20.81 29.83
N ARG A 121 -6.77 22.07 30.25
CA ARG A 121 -8.05 22.71 30.52
C ARG A 121 -8.89 22.89 29.26
N LEU A 122 -8.27 23.24 28.12
CA LEU A 122 -8.95 23.32 26.83
C LEU A 122 -9.57 21.98 26.43
N ILE A 123 -8.88 20.88 26.72
CA ILE A 123 -9.31 19.52 26.39
C ILE A 123 -10.38 19.00 27.38
N GLY A 124 -10.44 19.55 28.59
CA GLY A 124 -11.48 19.24 29.58
C GLY A 124 -10.97 18.82 30.96
N ALA A 125 -9.69 19.07 31.29
CA ALA A 125 -9.20 18.90 32.65
C ALA A 125 -9.87 19.89 33.61
N THR A 126 -10.25 19.41 34.79
CA THR A 126 -10.85 20.18 35.88
C THR A 126 -9.85 20.33 37.02
N ASP A 127 -10.10 21.25 37.96
CA ASP A 127 -9.23 21.40 39.13
C ASP A 127 -9.11 20.10 39.95
N ALA A 128 -10.14 19.24 39.91
CA ALA A 128 -10.16 17.96 40.61
C ALA A 128 -9.28 16.87 39.97
N ASN A 129 -8.93 16.99 38.68
CA ASN A 129 -8.19 15.94 37.96
C ASN A 129 -6.93 16.42 37.23
N ILE A 130 -6.66 17.73 37.20
CA ILE A 130 -5.54 18.31 36.45
C ILE A 130 -4.19 17.79 36.94
N GLN A 131 -4.03 17.59 38.26
CA GLN A 131 -2.80 17.03 38.82
C GLN A 131 -2.60 15.57 38.40
N MET A 132 -3.67 14.76 38.38
CA MET A 132 -3.62 13.40 37.88
C MET A 132 -3.31 13.36 36.37
N ALA A 133 -3.87 14.29 35.60
CA ALA A 133 -3.58 14.42 34.18
C ALA A 133 -2.11 14.78 33.92
N HIS A 134 -1.52 15.65 34.75
CA HIS A 134 -0.07 15.93 34.72
C HIS A 134 0.76 14.70 35.05
N ASP A 135 0.45 14.05 36.17
CA ASP A 135 1.18 12.88 36.66
C ASP A 135 1.17 11.72 35.64
N TYR A 136 0.03 11.49 34.99
CA TYR A 136 -0.11 10.50 33.91
C TYR A 136 0.55 10.97 32.60
N GLY A 137 0.23 12.19 32.18
CA GLY A 137 0.63 12.77 30.90
C GLY A 137 2.14 12.95 30.78
N MET A 138 2.84 13.36 31.85
CA MET A 138 4.29 13.53 31.86
C MET A 138 5.00 12.23 31.47
N ILE A 139 4.55 11.10 32.01
CA ILE A 139 5.11 9.77 31.76
C ILE A 139 4.74 9.30 30.34
N ILE A 140 3.47 9.43 29.93
CA ILE A 140 3.02 9.03 28.59
C ILE A 140 3.72 9.83 27.49
N PHE A 141 3.86 11.15 27.66
CA PHE A 141 4.48 12.02 26.67
C PHE A 141 5.97 11.74 26.50
N ALA A 142 6.69 11.35 27.57
CA ALA A 142 8.09 10.96 27.46
C ALA A 142 8.31 9.81 26.47
N MET A 143 7.33 8.90 26.34
CA MET A 143 7.37 7.77 25.42
C MET A 143 6.83 8.08 24.01
N MET A 144 6.14 9.21 23.82
CA MET A 144 5.44 9.57 22.58
C MET A 144 6.30 9.45 21.29
N PRO A 145 7.55 9.94 21.22
CA PRO A 145 8.37 9.84 20.01
C PRO A 145 8.63 8.38 19.62
N LEU A 146 8.90 7.53 20.62
CA LEU A 146 9.19 6.11 20.42
C LEU A 146 7.91 5.33 20.13
N ALA A 147 6.80 5.64 20.79
CA ALA A 147 5.49 5.04 20.55
C ALA A 147 5.00 5.32 19.12
N MET A 148 5.10 6.57 18.67
CA MET A 148 4.78 6.94 17.29
C MET A 148 5.72 6.23 16.30
N THR A 149 7.00 6.12 16.63
CA THR A 149 7.97 5.41 15.79
C THR A 149 7.66 3.92 15.71
N GLN A 150 7.25 3.29 16.82
CA GLN A 150 6.85 1.90 16.88
C GLN A 150 5.68 1.61 15.94
N ASN A 151 4.67 2.48 15.94
CA ASN A 151 3.49 2.31 15.11
C ASN A 151 3.80 2.56 13.62
N THR A 152 4.64 3.56 13.31
CA THR A 152 5.21 3.76 11.97
C THR A 152 5.98 2.54 11.48
N LEU A 153 6.84 1.94 12.34
CA LEU A 153 7.55 0.71 12.04
C LEU A 153 6.61 -0.46 11.82
N ALA A 154 5.54 -0.60 12.62
CA ALA A 154 4.57 -1.66 12.45
C ALA A 154 3.91 -1.61 11.05
N SER A 155 3.55 -0.41 10.55
CA SER A 155 3.07 -0.25 9.16
C SER A 155 4.12 -0.66 8.13
N ILE A 156 5.39 -0.26 8.30
CA ILE A 156 6.49 -0.63 7.39
C ILE A 156 6.76 -2.13 7.41
N ILE A 157 6.77 -2.78 8.58
CA ILE A 157 6.98 -4.23 8.75
C ILE A 157 5.87 -5.03 8.06
N ARG A 158 4.62 -4.56 8.13
CA ARG A 158 3.50 -5.16 7.38
C ARG A 158 3.75 -5.07 5.88
N ALA A 159 4.15 -3.90 5.38
CA ALA A 159 4.45 -3.67 3.96
C ALA A 159 5.67 -4.44 3.45
N ASP A 160 6.66 -4.71 4.32
CA ASP A 160 7.82 -5.56 4.05
C ASP A 160 7.49 -7.07 4.08
N GLY A 161 6.23 -7.43 4.34
CA GLY A 161 5.73 -8.81 4.24
C GLY A 161 5.83 -9.63 5.54
N SER A 162 5.89 -8.97 6.70
CA SER A 162 5.99 -9.62 8.02
C SER A 162 4.87 -9.22 9.00
N PRO A 163 3.58 -9.33 8.63
CA PRO A 163 2.46 -8.88 9.48
C PRO A 163 2.37 -9.62 10.83
N LYS A 164 2.78 -10.90 10.88
CA LYS A 164 2.87 -11.66 12.15
C LYS A 164 3.88 -11.07 13.12
N TYR A 165 5.00 -10.52 12.62
CA TYR A 165 6.02 -9.91 13.46
C TYR A 165 5.50 -8.62 14.09
N ALA A 166 4.86 -7.76 13.28
CA ALA A 166 4.22 -6.55 13.77
C ALA A 166 3.13 -6.84 14.82
N MET A 167 2.31 -7.88 14.58
CA MET A 167 1.30 -8.32 15.55
C MET A 167 1.92 -8.84 16.84
N ALA A 168 2.96 -9.68 16.77
CA ALA A 168 3.64 -10.21 17.94
C ALA A 168 4.24 -9.10 18.81
N ALA A 169 4.86 -8.08 18.20
CA ALA A 169 5.37 -6.92 18.91
C ALA A 169 4.27 -6.22 19.73
N MET A 170 3.12 -5.95 19.10
CA MET A 170 1.97 -5.32 19.78
C MET A 170 1.36 -6.22 20.86
N LEU A 171 1.24 -7.52 20.61
CA LEU A 171 0.68 -8.47 21.58
C LEU A 171 1.55 -8.57 22.83
N ILE A 172 2.87 -8.65 22.67
CA ILE A 172 3.81 -8.69 23.80
C ILE A 172 3.69 -7.41 24.64
N GLY A 173 3.64 -6.24 24.00
CA GLY A 173 3.42 -4.98 24.72
C GLY A 173 2.10 -4.93 25.47
N ALA A 174 1.01 -5.38 24.83
CA ALA A 174 -0.31 -5.43 25.46
C ALA A 174 -0.35 -6.39 26.66
N ILE A 175 0.28 -7.55 26.57
CA ILE A 175 0.38 -8.51 27.69
C ILE A 175 1.16 -7.90 28.84
N ILE A 176 2.30 -7.24 28.55
CA ILE A 176 3.11 -6.56 29.57
C ILE A 176 2.29 -5.48 30.26
N ASN A 177 1.50 -4.69 29.53
CA ASN A 177 0.64 -3.67 30.09
C ASN A 177 -0.50 -4.29 30.93
N ILE A 178 -1.25 -5.29 30.42
CA ILE A 178 -2.33 -5.96 31.14
C ILE A 178 -1.86 -6.55 32.48
N ILE A 179 -0.64 -7.11 32.53
CA ILE A 179 -0.06 -7.66 33.77
C ILE A 179 0.54 -6.54 34.63
N GLY A 180 1.15 -5.55 34.01
CA GLY A 180 1.83 -4.44 34.67
C GLY A 180 0.88 -3.49 35.39
N ASP A 181 -0.30 -3.22 34.82
CA ASP A 181 -1.29 -2.30 35.39
C ASP A 181 -1.74 -2.72 36.80
N PRO A 182 -2.25 -3.94 37.05
CA PRO A 182 -2.68 -4.33 38.39
C PRO A 182 -1.51 -4.45 39.37
N LEU A 183 -0.32 -4.84 38.90
CA LEU A 183 0.88 -4.88 39.72
C LEU A 183 1.26 -3.46 40.18
N ALA A 184 1.29 -2.49 39.26
CA ALA A 184 1.70 -1.13 39.55
C ALA A 184 0.64 -0.36 40.35
N ILE A 185 -0.65 -0.56 40.05
CA ILE A 185 -1.76 0.13 40.71
C ILE A 185 -2.02 -0.46 42.10
N PHE A 186 -2.18 -1.78 42.24
CA PHE A 186 -2.66 -2.37 43.50
C PHE A 186 -1.56 -2.93 44.39
N VAL A 187 -0.47 -3.46 43.82
CA VAL A 187 0.61 -4.08 44.61
C VAL A 187 1.66 -3.05 45.01
N LEU A 188 2.03 -2.16 44.09
CA LEU A 188 3.02 -1.11 44.33
C LEU A 188 2.41 0.22 44.80
N ASP A 189 1.08 0.33 44.82
CA ASP A 189 0.33 1.54 45.24
C ASP A 189 0.79 2.82 44.53
N LEU A 190 1.17 2.72 43.25
CA LEU A 190 1.64 3.86 42.45
C LEU A 190 0.49 4.66 41.81
N GLY A 191 -0.75 4.25 42.06
CA GLY A 191 -1.96 4.88 41.52
C GLY A 191 -1.88 5.11 40.00
N ILE A 192 -2.24 6.32 39.55
CA ILE A 192 -2.26 6.66 38.13
C ILE A 192 -0.87 6.69 37.48
N LYS A 193 0.20 6.98 38.25
CA LYS A 193 1.58 6.89 37.75
C LYS A 193 1.94 5.44 37.44
N GLY A 194 1.45 4.50 38.24
CA GLY A 194 1.62 3.07 38.02
C GLY A 194 1.07 2.63 36.66
N ALA A 195 -0.16 3.02 36.35
CA ALA A 195 -0.80 2.75 35.04
C ALA A 195 0.03 3.33 33.87
N ALA A 196 0.52 4.56 34.03
CA ALA A 196 1.36 5.18 33.01
C ALA A 196 2.66 4.41 32.77
N TRP A 197 3.36 4.00 33.84
CA TRP A 197 4.60 3.22 33.75
C TRP A 197 4.39 1.87 33.08
N ALA A 198 3.33 1.15 33.45
CA ALA A 198 2.98 -0.13 32.82
C ALA A 198 2.67 0.04 31.32
N THR A 199 1.95 1.11 30.95
CA THR A 199 1.67 1.45 29.55
C THR A 199 2.95 1.71 28.76
N ILE A 200 3.84 2.58 29.25
CA ILE A 200 5.05 2.94 28.50
C ILE A 200 6.05 1.78 28.44
N LEU A 201 6.09 0.91 29.45
CA LEU A 201 6.92 -0.29 29.42
C LEU A 201 6.47 -1.23 28.30
N GLY A 202 5.16 -1.50 28.18
CA GLY A 202 4.60 -2.31 27.09
C GLY A 202 4.88 -1.72 25.71
N GLN A 203 4.73 -0.40 25.56
CA GLN A 203 5.05 0.30 24.31
C GLN A 203 6.54 0.28 24.00
N PHE A 204 7.41 0.40 25.02
CA PHE A 204 8.86 0.40 24.85
C PHE A 204 9.37 -0.96 24.40
N ILE A 205 8.89 -2.05 25.02
CA ILE A 205 9.23 -3.40 24.57
C ILE A 205 8.71 -3.64 23.14
N SER A 206 7.49 -3.18 22.81
CA SER A 206 6.96 -3.24 21.45
C SER A 206 7.85 -2.49 20.44
N PHE A 207 8.32 -1.30 20.84
CA PHE A 207 9.25 -0.50 20.04
C PHE A 207 10.57 -1.25 19.81
N LEU A 208 11.17 -1.83 20.86
CA LEU A 208 12.42 -2.57 20.73
C LEU A 208 12.29 -3.77 19.78
N ILE A 209 11.17 -4.50 19.84
CA ILE A 209 10.90 -5.60 18.91
C ILE A 209 10.78 -5.06 17.48
N CYS A 210 9.97 -4.02 17.24
CA CYS A 210 9.85 -3.39 15.91
C CYS A 210 11.19 -2.83 15.41
N ALA A 211 12.01 -2.23 16.28
CA ALA A 211 13.32 -1.68 15.93
C ALA A 211 14.34 -2.79 15.62
N ALA A 212 14.30 -3.92 16.33
CA ALA A 212 15.14 -5.08 16.05
C ALA A 212 14.90 -5.64 14.64
N TYR A 213 13.67 -5.53 14.12
CA TYR A 213 13.35 -5.90 12.73
C TYR A 213 14.22 -5.17 11.70
N LEU A 214 14.61 -3.92 11.96
CA LEU A 214 15.41 -3.11 11.03
C LEU A 214 16.81 -3.70 10.75
N ARG A 215 17.28 -4.64 11.57
CA ARG A 215 18.54 -5.38 11.34
C ARG A 215 18.40 -6.42 10.23
N HIS A 216 17.20 -6.97 10.05
CA HIS A 216 16.92 -8.02 9.07
C HIS A 216 15.61 -7.79 8.30
N PRO A 217 15.43 -6.65 7.60
CA PRO A 217 14.28 -6.46 6.74
C PRO A 217 14.36 -7.43 5.55
N LYS A 218 13.22 -7.85 5.02
CA LYS A 218 13.14 -8.83 3.92
C LYS A 218 13.47 -8.20 2.58
N THR A 219 13.09 -6.95 2.36
CA THR A 219 13.09 -6.35 1.01
C THR A 219 14.05 -5.17 0.83
N PHE A 220 14.54 -4.57 1.91
CA PHE A 220 15.52 -3.48 1.87
C PHE A 220 16.55 -3.63 3.00
N LYS A 221 17.70 -2.94 2.88
CA LYS A 221 18.69 -2.86 3.97
C LYS A 221 18.65 -1.46 4.57
N MET A 222 18.52 -1.37 5.89
CA MET A 222 18.59 -0.10 6.60
C MET A 222 20.04 0.26 6.88
N SER A 223 20.38 1.54 6.73
CA SER A 223 21.71 2.10 7.01
C SER A 223 21.59 3.54 7.48
N ALA A 224 22.65 4.13 8.03
CA ALA A 224 22.67 5.53 8.43
C ALA A 224 22.28 6.49 7.28
N ALA A 225 22.63 6.15 6.04
CA ALA A 225 22.27 6.93 4.86
C ALA A 225 20.76 6.94 4.56
N SER A 226 20.00 6.03 5.15
CA SER A 226 18.54 5.91 5.02
C SER A 226 17.80 7.01 5.79
N PHE A 227 18.42 7.55 6.83
CA PHE A 227 17.85 8.62 7.66
C PHE A 227 18.18 10.01 7.14
N LYS A 228 18.84 10.13 5.98
CA LYS A 228 19.04 11.44 5.31
C LYS A 228 17.74 11.81 4.58
N PRO A 229 16.97 12.81 5.04
CA PRO A 229 15.70 13.14 4.44
C PRO A 229 15.89 13.67 3.01
N LYS A 230 15.09 13.14 2.08
CA LYS A 230 15.02 13.61 0.70
C LYS A 230 13.62 14.18 0.46
N ALA A 231 13.51 15.50 0.43
CA ALA A 231 12.22 16.20 0.42
C ALA A 231 11.28 15.75 -0.72
N SER A 232 11.81 15.45 -1.90
CA SER A 232 11.03 14.97 -3.04
C SER A 232 10.38 13.60 -2.79
N LEU A 233 11.10 12.68 -2.14
CA LEU A 233 10.58 11.36 -1.79
C LEU A 233 9.56 11.47 -0.66
N LEU A 234 9.91 12.24 0.39
CA LEU A 234 9.05 12.43 1.56
C LEU A 234 7.72 13.08 1.20
N ARG A 235 7.71 14.05 0.27
CA ARG A 235 6.45 14.69 -0.20
C ARG A 235 5.48 13.70 -0.83
N SER A 236 5.98 12.78 -1.67
CA SER A 236 5.15 11.76 -2.33
C SER A 236 4.57 10.77 -1.31
N VAL A 237 5.41 10.34 -0.36
CA VAL A 237 5.05 9.42 0.73
C VAL A 237 4.01 10.05 1.66
N MET A 238 4.25 11.29 2.08
CA MET A 238 3.36 12.08 2.94
C MET A 238 1.99 12.31 2.30
N ALA A 239 1.92 12.55 0.98
CA ALA A 239 0.65 12.72 0.29
C ALA A 239 -0.27 11.49 0.41
N LEU A 240 0.30 10.29 0.48
CA LEU A 240 -0.46 9.05 0.72
C LEU A 240 -0.93 8.97 2.18
N GLY A 241 -0.06 9.35 3.12
CA GLY A 241 -0.36 9.40 4.55
C GLY A 241 -1.45 10.39 4.94
N THR A 242 -1.65 11.46 4.17
CA THR A 242 -2.64 12.51 4.45
C THR A 242 -4.04 11.93 4.70
N SER A 243 -4.42 10.90 3.96
CA SER A 243 -5.70 10.21 4.13
C SER A 243 -5.90 9.65 5.55
N SER A 244 -4.84 9.07 6.15
CA SER A 244 -4.89 8.49 7.50
C SER A 244 -4.93 9.58 8.58
N LEU A 245 -4.13 10.65 8.43
CA LEU A 245 -4.17 11.79 9.37
C LEU A 245 -5.54 12.45 9.40
N LEU A 246 -6.09 12.75 8.21
CA LEU A 246 -7.39 13.39 8.08
C LEU A 246 -8.49 12.51 8.69
N ALA A 247 -8.45 11.19 8.49
CA ALA A 247 -9.40 10.29 9.12
C ALA A 247 -9.36 10.37 10.66
N GLN A 248 -8.16 10.41 11.26
CA GLN A 248 -8.03 10.52 12.72
C GLN A 248 -8.52 11.87 13.25
N LEU A 249 -8.19 12.97 12.57
CA LEU A 249 -8.65 14.30 12.95
C LEU A 249 -10.18 14.42 12.82
N SER A 250 -10.76 13.87 11.76
CA SER A 250 -12.21 13.86 11.56
C SER A 250 -12.94 13.09 12.66
N ILE A 251 -12.41 11.96 13.13
CA ILE A 251 -12.99 11.23 14.27
C ILE A 251 -13.02 12.10 15.53
N VAL A 252 -11.93 12.82 15.83
CA VAL A 252 -11.86 13.73 16.99
C VAL A 252 -12.90 14.84 16.85
N ILE A 253 -12.95 15.51 15.70
CA ILE A 253 -13.88 16.62 15.45
C ILE A 253 -15.33 16.15 15.57
N ILE A 254 -15.70 15.03 14.95
CA ILE A 254 -17.05 14.46 15.08
C ILE A 254 -17.41 14.18 16.53
N THR A 255 -16.49 13.57 17.26
CA THR A 255 -16.74 13.19 18.66
C THR A 255 -17.03 14.43 19.50
N VAL A 256 -16.22 15.49 19.35
CA VAL A 256 -16.43 16.76 20.06
C VAL A 256 -17.76 17.41 19.65
N VAL A 257 -18.03 17.52 18.34
CA VAL A 257 -19.27 18.12 17.83
C VAL A 257 -20.49 17.36 18.34
N ASN A 258 -20.52 16.04 18.22
CA ASN A 258 -21.65 15.24 18.68
C ASN A 258 -21.81 15.32 20.20
N ASN A 259 -20.72 15.32 20.99
CA ASN A 259 -20.82 15.49 22.44
C ASN A 259 -21.49 16.82 22.82
N ILE A 260 -21.07 17.93 22.20
CA ILE A 260 -21.67 19.26 22.44
C ILE A 260 -23.17 19.25 22.06
N LEU A 261 -23.51 18.68 20.92
CA LEU A 261 -24.89 18.63 20.44
C LEU A 261 -25.77 17.72 21.30
N LEU A 262 -25.26 16.56 21.75
CA LEU A 262 -25.97 15.62 22.62
C LEU A 262 -26.29 16.25 23.97
N VAL A 263 -25.37 17.01 24.56
CA VAL A 263 -25.63 17.76 25.80
C VAL A 263 -26.70 18.83 25.56
N LYS A 264 -26.55 19.63 24.49
CA LYS A 264 -27.48 20.73 24.17
C LYS A 264 -28.91 20.24 23.91
N TYR A 265 -29.08 19.28 23.01
CA TYR A 265 -30.40 18.74 22.64
C TYR A 265 -30.92 17.74 23.67
N GLY A 266 -30.04 17.05 24.39
CA GLY A 266 -30.40 16.16 25.50
C GLY A 266 -31.03 16.94 26.65
N ALA A 267 -30.45 18.07 27.06
CA ALA A 267 -31.00 18.95 28.09
C ALA A 267 -32.42 19.48 27.77
N GLN A 268 -32.78 19.53 26.48
CA GLN A 268 -34.09 19.96 25.99
C GLN A 268 -35.08 18.79 25.84
N SER A 269 -34.63 17.56 26.06
CA SER A 269 -35.41 16.34 25.90
C SER A 269 -35.81 15.74 27.26
N VAL A 270 -36.72 14.78 27.22
CA VAL A 270 -37.14 14.01 28.42
C VAL A 270 -36.00 13.20 29.06
N TYR A 271 -34.86 13.04 28.37
CA TYR A 271 -33.72 12.24 28.81
C TYR A 271 -32.66 13.05 29.58
N GLY A 272 -32.74 14.38 29.57
CA GLY A 272 -31.70 15.25 30.12
C GLY A 272 -30.38 15.18 29.34
N ALA A 273 -29.36 15.89 29.82
CA ALA A 273 -28.07 16.01 29.13
C ALA A 273 -27.24 14.72 29.18
N ASP A 274 -27.39 13.92 30.24
CA ASP A 274 -26.45 12.85 30.56
C ASP A 274 -26.76 11.53 29.84
N ILE A 275 -28.04 11.14 29.76
CA ILE A 275 -28.45 9.87 29.14
C ILE A 275 -28.01 9.78 27.67
N PRO A 276 -28.26 10.79 26.81
CA PRO A 276 -27.86 10.71 25.41
C PRO A 276 -26.35 10.65 25.20
N LEU A 277 -25.60 11.38 26.04
CA LEU A 277 -24.14 11.37 26.02
C LEU A 277 -23.60 9.97 26.42
N ALA A 278 -24.11 9.40 27.51
CA ALA A 278 -23.72 8.08 27.99
C ALA A 278 -24.07 6.98 26.97
N ALA A 279 -25.25 7.04 26.34
CA ALA A 279 -25.64 6.10 25.29
C ALA A 279 -24.70 6.19 24.08
N PHE A 280 -24.35 7.40 23.65
CA PHE A 280 -23.44 7.62 22.52
C PHE A 280 -22.05 7.04 22.77
N VAL A 281 -21.51 7.15 24.00
CA VAL A 281 -20.21 6.55 24.36
C VAL A 281 -20.22 5.04 24.13
N VAL A 282 -21.26 4.33 24.57
CA VAL A 282 -21.39 2.88 24.36
C VAL A 282 -21.47 2.52 22.88
N ILE A 283 -22.30 3.26 22.13
CA ILE A 283 -22.47 3.06 20.68
C ILE A 283 -21.14 3.26 19.94
N MET A 284 -20.37 4.29 20.29
CA MET A 284 -19.07 4.57 19.68
C MET A 284 -18.02 3.50 19.98
N LYS A 285 -18.05 2.87 21.17
CA LYS A 285 -17.18 1.73 21.49
C LYS A 285 -17.50 0.52 20.60
N LEU A 286 -18.79 0.20 20.44
CA LEU A 286 -19.23 -0.88 19.54
C LEU A 286 -18.87 -0.59 18.08
N PHE A 287 -19.11 0.65 17.63
CA PHE A 287 -18.70 1.13 16.31
C PHE A 287 -17.20 0.91 16.05
N GLN A 288 -16.35 1.27 17.01
CA GLN A 288 -14.89 1.16 16.89
C GLN A 288 -14.43 -0.30 16.76
N ILE A 289 -15.08 -1.25 17.45
CA ILE A 289 -14.76 -2.68 17.34
C ILE A 289 -14.97 -3.16 15.89
N VAL A 290 -16.14 -2.86 15.31
CA VAL A 290 -16.47 -3.27 13.94
C VAL A 290 -15.54 -2.58 12.94
N LEU A 291 -15.27 -1.29 13.13
CA LEU A 291 -14.39 -0.52 12.27
C LEU A 291 -12.95 -1.05 12.29
N ASN A 292 -12.43 -1.46 13.45
CA ASN A 292 -11.09 -2.02 13.58
C ASN A 292 -10.93 -3.34 12.80
N ILE A 293 -11.98 -4.16 12.71
CA ILE A 293 -11.97 -5.38 11.90
C ILE A 293 -11.88 -5.01 10.41
N ALA A 294 -12.69 -4.05 9.96
CA ALA A 294 -12.68 -3.59 8.56
C ALA A 294 -11.32 -2.96 8.18
N ILE A 295 -10.77 -2.09 9.03
CA ILE A 295 -9.44 -1.49 8.84
C ILE A 295 -8.36 -2.57 8.84
N GLY A 296 -8.45 -3.58 9.73
CA GLY A 296 -7.52 -4.69 9.76
C GLY A 296 -7.49 -5.50 8.45
N ILE A 297 -8.65 -5.75 7.84
CA ILE A 297 -8.75 -6.37 6.51
C ILE A 297 -8.02 -5.52 5.47
N ALA A 298 -8.26 -4.20 5.45
CA ALA A 298 -7.64 -3.31 4.48
C ALA A 298 -6.13 -3.14 4.67
N ALA A 299 -5.67 -2.96 5.91
CA ALA A 299 -4.26 -2.87 6.26
C ALA A 299 -3.49 -4.17 5.95
N GLY A 300 -4.15 -5.33 6.07
CA GLY A 300 -3.59 -6.61 5.62
C GLY A 300 -3.54 -6.74 4.09
N ALA A 301 -4.51 -6.19 3.38
CA ALA A 301 -4.54 -6.22 1.92
C ALA A 301 -3.56 -5.23 1.27
N GLN A 302 -3.28 -4.09 1.94
CA GLN A 302 -2.49 -2.98 1.44
C GLN A 302 -1.13 -3.40 0.84
N PRO A 303 -0.30 -4.25 1.49
CA PRO A 303 0.97 -4.69 0.92
C PRO A 303 0.81 -5.48 -0.38
N ILE A 304 -0.23 -6.32 -0.44
CA ILE A 304 -0.50 -7.21 -1.57
C ILE A 304 -1.03 -6.40 -2.75
N VAL A 305 -1.95 -5.47 -2.48
CA VAL A 305 -2.53 -4.55 -3.48
C VAL A 305 -1.44 -3.65 -4.05
N GLY A 306 -0.65 -2.99 -3.19
CA GLY A 306 0.43 -2.09 -3.62
C GLY A 306 1.46 -2.81 -4.49
N TYR A 307 1.90 -4.00 -4.09
CA TYR A 307 2.85 -4.80 -4.87
C TYR A 307 2.29 -5.18 -6.25
N ASN A 308 1.08 -5.74 -6.30
CA ASN A 308 0.49 -6.17 -7.57
C ASN A 308 0.15 -4.98 -8.49
N TYR A 309 -0.21 -3.83 -7.93
CA TYR A 309 -0.39 -2.60 -8.71
C TYR A 309 0.93 -2.08 -9.28
N GLY A 310 1.99 -2.04 -8.47
CA GLY A 310 3.34 -1.69 -8.91
C GLY A 310 3.87 -2.63 -10.01
N ALA A 311 3.60 -3.93 -9.86
CA ALA A 311 3.95 -4.97 -10.83
C ALA A 311 3.04 -5.00 -12.07
N LYS A 312 2.07 -4.08 -12.16
CA LYS A 312 1.08 -4.01 -13.26
C LYS A 312 0.28 -5.29 -13.44
N ASN A 313 0.00 -6.00 -12.34
CA ASN A 313 -0.87 -7.18 -12.29
C ASN A 313 -2.29 -6.74 -11.92
N TYR A 314 -2.90 -5.93 -12.79
CA TYR A 314 -4.17 -5.26 -12.53
C TYR A 314 -5.34 -6.23 -12.33
N ASP A 315 -5.30 -7.43 -12.91
CA ASP A 315 -6.27 -8.50 -12.66
C ASP A 315 -6.27 -8.96 -11.20
N ARG A 316 -5.09 -9.16 -10.64
CA ARG A 316 -4.93 -9.52 -9.23
C ARG A 316 -5.36 -8.38 -8.33
N VAL A 317 -5.08 -7.13 -8.69
CA VAL A 317 -5.57 -5.95 -7.97
C VAL A 317 -7.11 -5.92 -7.93
N ARG A 318 -7.78 -6.19 -9.06
CA ARG A 318 -9.24 -6.30 -9.14
C ARG A 318 -9.80 -7.44 -8.30
N GLN A 319 -9.14 -8.60 -8.29
CA GLN A 319 -9.52 -9.73 -7.44
C GLN A 319 -9.37 -9.41 -5.95
N LEU A 320 -8.28 -8.74 -5.55
CA LEU A 320 -8.05 -8.30 -4.18
C LEU A 320 -9.13 -7.31 -3.72
N LEU A 321 -9.49 -6.33 -4.56
CA LEU A 321 -10.58 -5.40 -4.26
C LEU A 321 -11.91 -6.13 -4.01
N LYS A 322 -12.25 -7.10 -4.87
CA LYS A 322 -13.46 -7.94 -4.68
C LYS A 322 -13.43 -8.69 -3.36
N LEU A 323 -12.29 -9.29 -3.00
CA LEU A 323 -12.14 -10.02 -1.73
C LEU A 323 -12.22 -9.08 -0.51
N MET A 324 -11.59 -7.91 -0.57
CA MET A 324 -11.66 -6.89 0.47
C MET A 324 -13.11 -6.46 0.72
N ILE A 325 -13.84 -6.11 -0.34
CA ILE A 325 -15.26 -5.72 -0.24
C ILE A 325 -16.09 -6.90 0.26
N LYS A 326 -15.90 -8.11 -0.27
CA LYS A 326 -16.67 -9.30 0.15
C LYS A 326 -16.53 -9.57 1.65
N TRP A 327 -15.30 -9.65 2.17
CA TRP A 327 -15.08 -9.96 3.58
C TRP A 327 -15.51 -8.82 4.50
N THR A 328 -15.29 -7.57 4.09
CA THR A 328 -15.80 -6.41 4.82
C THR A 328 -17.32 -6.40 4.87
N ALA A 329 -17.97 -6.76 3.75
CA ALA A 329 -19.42 -6.83 3.68
C ALA A 329 -20.00 -7.94 4.56
N ILE A 330 -19.34 -9.10 4.61
CA ILE A 330 -19.73 -10.19 5.52
C ILE A 330 -19.65 -9.72 6.98
N VAL A 331 -18.53 -9.06 7.38
CA VAL A 331 -18.38 -8.51 8.73
C VAL A 331 -19.47 -7.48 9.02
N GLY A 332 -19.69 -6.53 8.11
CA GLY A 332 -20.72 -5.51 8.24
C GLY A 332 -22.13 -6.09 8.41
N LEU A 333 -22.51 -7.06 7.57
CA LEU A 333 -23.82 -7.73 7.65
C LEU A 333 -24.02 -8.48 8.96
N ILE A 334 -22.98 -9.19 9.43
CA ILE A 334 -23.04 -9.90 10.72
C ILE A 334 -23.30 -8.90 11.85
N PHE A 335 -22.53 -7.81 11.92
CA PHE A 335 -22.70 -6.83 13.00
C PHE A 335 -23.98 -6.02 12.89
N THR A 336 -24.42 -5.65 11.68
CA THR A 336 -25.76 -5.06 11.48
C THR A 336 -26.84 -5.99 12.02
N ALA A 337 -26.82 -7.28 11.67
CA ALA A 337 -27.78 -8.24 12.18
C ALA A 337 -27.73 -8.37 13.71
N LEU A 338 -26.54 -8.43 14.31
CA LEU A 338 -26.37 -8.49 15.76
C LEU A 338 -26.94 -7.24 16.46
N PHE A 339 -26.65 -6.04 15.95
CA PHE A 339 -27.11 -4.79 16.55
C PHE A 339 -28.62 -4.56 16.39
N GLU A 340 -29.22 -5.00 15.29
CA GLU A 340 -30.66 -4.89 15.09
C GLU A 340 -31.45 -5.95 15.88
N LEU A 341 -30.98 -7.20 15.88
CA LEU A 341 -31.69 -8.31 16.52
C LEU A 341 -31.49 -8.36 18.03
N LEU A 342 -30.29 -8.02 18.52
CA LEU A 342 -29.90 -8.17 19.93
C LEU A 342 -29.30 -6.89 20.56
N PRO A 343 -29.86 -5.68 20.33
CA PRO A 343 -29.28 -4.42 20.83
C PRO A 343 -29.16 -4.40 22.36
N GLY A 344 -30.17 -4.94 23.05
CA GLY A 344 -30.23 -4.94 24.51
C GLY A 344 -29.12 -5.75 25.18
N VAL A 345 -28.58 -6.77 24.52
CA VAL A 345 -27.44 -7.55 25.03
C VAL A 345 -26.21 -6.63 25.10
N PHE A 346 -25.93 -5.90 24.02
CA PHE A 346 -24.79 -4.99 23.96
C PHE A 346 -24.92 -3.84 24.94
N ILE A 347 -26.09 -3.23 25.10
CA ILE A 347 -26.29 -2.16 26.08
C ILE A 347 -26.10 -2.68 27.51
N ARG A 348 -26.63 -3.87 27.84
CA ARG A 348 -26.47 -4.47 29.19
C ARG A 348 -25.03 -4.79 29.54
N MET A 349 -24.17 -5.10 28.56
CA MET A 349 -22.73 -5.36 28.80
C MET A 349 -21.99 -4.17 29.39
N PHE A 350 -22.44 -2.94 29.15
CA PHE A 350 -21.76 -1.72 29.61
C PHE A 350 -22.33 -1.14 30.92
N GLY A 351 -23.26 -1.85 31.57
CA GLY A 351 -23.92 -1.38 32.79
C GLY A 351 -25.05 -0.37 32.51
N ALA A 352 -25.73 0.08 33.57
CA ALA A 352 -26.83 1.05 33.55
C ALA A 352 -28.18 0.62 32.93
N ALA A 353 -28.39 -0.65 32.62
CA ALA A 353 -29.71 -1.15 32.14
C ALA A 353 -30.83 -1.15 33.20
N ASN A 354 -30.55 -0.69 34.42
CA ASN A 354 -31.51 -0.60 35.52
C ASN A 354 -32.35 0.68 35.46
N ASP A 355 -31.90 1.70 34.72
CA ASP A 355 -32.71 2.88 34.39
C ASP A 355 -33.45 2.60 33.07
N PRO A 356 -34.80 2.48 33.10
CA PRO A 356 -35.60 2.22 31.91
C PRO A 356 -35.43 3.29 30.83
N ALA A 357 -35.33 4.58 31.21
CA ALA A 357 -35.23 5.68 30.26
C ALA A 357 -33.89 5.64 29.50
N TYR A 358 -32.79 5.35 30.21
CA TYR A 358 -31.50 5.13 29.57
C TYR A 358 -31.53 3.92 28.64
N PHE A 359 -32.05 2.78 29.12
CA PHE A 359 -32.04 1.54 28.36
C PHE A 359 -32.83 1.64 27.05
N GLU A 360 -34.05 2.20 27.10
CA GLU A 360 -34.89 2.40 25.93
C GLU A 360 -34.25 3.34 24.92
N PHE A 361 -33.72 4.48 25.39
CA PHE A 361 -33.04 5.45 24.54
C PHE A 361 -31.79 4.86 23.88
N ALA A 362 -30.94 4.19 24.66
CA ALA A 362 -29.69 3.60 24.16
C ALA A 362 -29.96 2.49 23.14
N VAL A 363 -30.97 1.64 23.35
CA VAL A 363 -31.37 0.61 22.38
C VAL A 363 -31.86 1.23 21.07
N LEU A 364 -32.72 2.25 21.14
CA LEU A 364 -33.22 2.95 19.96
C LEU A 364 -32.07 3.58 19.16
N CYS A 365 -31.22 4.33 19.84
CA CYS A 365 -30.10 5.04 19.23
C CYS A 365 -29.03 4.11 18.67
N LEU A 366 -28.78 2.96 19.32
CA LEU A 366 -27.86 1.95 18.82
C LEU A 366 -28.33 1.37 17.49
N ARG A 367 -29.61 1.01 17.39
CA ARG A 367 -30.22 0.55 16.13
C ARG A 367 -30.06 1.61 15.04
N ILE A 368 -30.51 2.84 15.30
CA ILE A 368 -30.44 3.92 14.31
C ILE A 368 -29.00 4.18 13.84
N TYR A 369 -28.06 4.35 14.77
CA TYR A 369 -26.69 4.76 14.43
C TYR A 369 -25.90 3.67 13.72
N LEU A 370 -26.15 2.40 14.04
CA LEU A 370 -25.40 1.25 13.51
C LEU A 370 -26.15 0.46 12.42
N ALA A 371 -27.38 0.83 12.08
CA ALA A 371 -28.19 0.17 11.05
C ALA A 371 -27.43 -0.02 9.72
N LEU A 372 -26.62 0.97 9.32
CA LEU A 372 -25.89 0.97 8.06
C LEU A 372 -24.36 0.86 8.21
N ILE A 373 -23.88 0.29 9.32
CA ILE A 373 -22.43 0.14 9.60
C ILE A 373 -21.67 -0.57 8.48
N LEU A 374 -22.34 -1.49 7.77
CA LEU A 374 -21.82 -2.11 6.54
C LEU A 374 -21.27 -1.08 5.54
N PHE A 375 -22.04 -0.03 5.26
CA PHE A 375 -21.65 0.98 4.28
C PHE A 375 -20.48 1.81 4.77
N THR A 376 -20.44 2.15 6.07
CA THR A 376 -19.26 2.79 6.68
C THR A 376 -18.00 1.95 6.47
N CYS A 377 -18.07 0.65 6.76
CA CYS A 377 -16.92 -0.25 6.64
C CYS A 377 -16.44 -0.36 5.18
N VAL A 378 -17.36 -0.58 4.23
CA VAL A 378 -17.01 -0.66 2.80
C VAL A 378 -16.42 0.64 2.30
N GLN A 379 -16.97 1.78 2.69
CA GLN A 379 -16.49 3.12 2.37
C GLN A 379 -15.03 3.30 2.80
N LYS A 380 -14.73 3.03 4.09
CA LYS A 380 -13.37 3.17 4.65
C LYS A 380 -12.37 2.24 3.97
N VAL A 381 -12.76 0.99 3.71
CA VAL A 381 -11.91 0.01 3.01
C VAL A 381 -11.60 0.45 1.56
N CYS A 382 -12.56 1.06 0.86
CA CYS A 382 -12.32 1.62 -0.47
C CYS A 382 -11.33 2.80 -0.44
N ALA A 383 -11.39 3.67 0.58
CA ALA A 383 -10.44 4.77 0.74
C ALA A 383 -9.00 4.24 0.95
N ILE A 384 -8.83 3.23 1.82
CA ILE A 384 -7.53 2.57 2.05
C ILE A 384 -7.04 1.84 0.79
N PHE A 385 -7.93 1.25 0.00
CA PHE A 385 -7.56 0.65 -1.28
C PHE A 385 -6.97 1.69 -2.26
N LEU A 386 -7.59 2.88 -2.37
CA LEU A 386 -7.06 3.97 -3.20
C LEU A 386 -5.69 4.46 -2.74
N GLN A 387 -5.49 4.55 -1.42
CA GLN A 387 -4.19 4.84 -0.81
C GLN A 387 -3.16 3.77 -1.20
N SER A 388 -3.55 2.48 -1.13
CA SER A 388 -2.68 1.33 -1.43
C SER A 388 -2.18 1.28 -2.88
N ILE A 389 -2.95 1.80 -3.84
CA ILE A 389 -2.56 1.90 -5.25
C ILE A 389 -1.92 3.25 -5.61
N GLY A 390 -1.61 4.10 -4.63
CA GLY A 390 -0.92 5.37 -4.85
C GLY A 390 -1.80 6.54 -5.26
N LYS A 391 -3.14 6.44 -5.21
CA LYS A 391 -4.08 7.49 -5.64
C LYS A 391 -4.44 8.46 -4.51
N ALA A 392 -3.45 9.16 -3.96
CA ALA A 392 -3.60 10.11 -2.85
C ALA A 392 -4.72 11.13 -3.05
N LYS A 393 -4.83 11.72 -4.25
CA LYS A 393 -5.84 12.75 -4.58
C LYS A 393 -7.29 12.27 -4.47
N ALA A 394 -7.52 10.96 -4.68
CA ALA A 394 -8.83 10.36 -4.52
C ALA A 394 -9.02 9.77 -3.11
N ALA A 395 -7.95 9.21 -2.52
CA ALA A 395 -8.01 8.58 -1.20
C ALA A 395 -8.32 9.56 -0.07
N ALA A 396 -7.64 10.72 -0.03
CA ALA A 396 -7.77 11.69 1.05
C ALA A 396 -9.18 12.31 1.20
N PRO A 397 -9.83 12.84 0.15
CA PRO A 397 -11.20 13.34 0.29
C PRO A 397 -12.19 12.20 0.57
N LEU A 398 -11.97 11.01 0.00
CA LEU A 398 -12.84 9.87 0.23
C LEU A 398 -12.76 9.37 1.68
N SER A 399 -11.59 9.42 2.33
CA SER A 399 -11.43 8.91 3.70
C SER A 399 -12.20 9.73 4.74
N ILE A 400 -12.42 11.02 4.49
CA ILE A 400 -13.19 11.92 5.36
C ILE A 400 -14.61 12.18 4.90
N LEU A 401 -15.01 11.67 3.72
CA LEU A 401 -16.29 12.03 3.12
C LEU A 401 -17.48 11.78 4.04
N ARG A 402 -17.61 10.55 4.55
CA ARG A 402 -18.67 10.18 5.50
C ARG A 402 -18.63 11.06 6.75
N ASP A 403 -17.43 11.32 7.23
CA ASP A 403 -17.21 12.03 8.47
C ASP A 403 -17.59 13.52 8.34
N ALA A 404 -17.23 14.16 7.23
CA ALA A 404 -17.64 15.52 6.90
C ALA A 404 -19.16 15.63 6.72
N LEU A 405 -19.78 14.66 6.03
CA LEU A 405 -21.24 14.58 5.89
C LEU A 405 -21.91 14.43 7.26
N LEU A 406 -21.37 13.57 8.13
CA LEU A 406 -21.89 13.35 9.47
C LEU A 406 -21.86 14.65 10.30
N ILE A 407 -20.77 15.43 10.25
CA ILE A 407 -20.70 16.73 10.94
C ILE A 407 -21.82 17.66 10.48
N VAL A 408 -21.98 17.81 9.16
CA VAL A 408 -23.00 18.71 8.60
C VAL A 408 -24.42 18.25 8.97
N LEU A 409 -24.69 16.95 8.84
CA LEU A 409 -26.02 16.38 9.14
C LEU A 409 -26.33 16.41 10.64
N SER A 410 -25.35 16.19 11.51
CA SER A 410 -25.49 16.35 12.96
C SER A 410 -25.84 17.79 13.35
N LEU A 411 -25.40 18.80 12.59
CA LEU A 411 -25.77 20.19 12.86
C LEU A 411 -27.19 20.54 12.37
N LEU A 412 -27.68 19.87 11.31
CA LEU A 412 -28.94 20.22 10.64
C LEU A 412 -30.15 19.43 11.15
N ILE A 413 -30.03 18.10 11.25
CA ILE A 413 -31.17 17.21 11.52
C ILE A 413 -31.78 17.41 12.93
N PRO A 414 -30.98 17.60 14.00
CA PRO A 414 -31.53 17.79 15.35
C PRO A 414 -32.44 19.00 15.50
N VAL A 415 -32.37 19.98 14.59
CA VAL A 415 -33.30 21.13 14.56
C VAL A 415 -34.75 20.66 14.41
N ALA A 416 -35.00 19.56 13.69
CA ALA A 416 -36.35 19.01 13.50
C ALA A 416 -36.65 17.78 14.37
N LEU A 417 -35.66 16.93 14.64
CA LEU A 417 -35.85 15.63 15.34
C LEU A 417 -35.30 15.61 16.78
N GLY A 418 -34.86 16.76 17.29
CA GLY A 418 -34.24 16.88 18.61
C GLY A 418 -33.03 15.96 18.76
N VAL A 419 -32.81 15.44 19.97
CA VAL A 419 -31.63 14.64 20.30
C VAL A 419 -31.47 13.37 19.45
N THR A 420 -32.59 12.74 19.05
CA THR A 420 -32.55 11.54 18.19
C THR A 420 -32.05 11.85 16.78
N GLY A 421 -32.19 13.10 16.32
CA GLY A 421 -31.69 13.57 15.04
C GLY A 421 -30.17 13.43 14.87
N ILE A 422 -29.42 13.49 15.97
CA ILE A 422 -27.95 13.31 15.97
C ILE A 422 -27.60 11.89 15.56
N PHE A 423 -28.42 10.90 15.97
CA PHE A 423 -28.20 9.50 15.62
C PHE A 423 -28.63 9.20 14.19
N TRP A 424 -29.73 9.82 13.71
CA TRP A 424 -30.18 9.72 12.32
C TRP A 424 -29.21 10.32 11.30
N ALA A 425 -28.32 11.22 11.72
CA ALA A 425 -27.27 11.76 10.84
C ALA A 425 -26.33 10.68 10.30
N ALA A 426 -26.06 9.61 11.07
CA ALA A 426 -25.16 8.52 10.69
C ALA A 426 -25.64 7.72 9.46
N PRO A 427 -26.83 7.08 9.47
CA PRO A 427 -27.30 6.31 8.32
C PRO A 427 -27.47 7.16 7.06
N ILE A 428 -27.85 8.44 7.19
CA ILE A 428 -27.96 9.34 6.04
C ILE A 428 -26.57 9.66 5.46
N ALA A 429 -25.58 9.93 6.32
CA ALA A 429 -24.19 10.10 5.90
C ALA A 429 -23.64 8.84 5.21
N ASP A 430 -23.99 7.65 5.71
CA ASP A 430 -23.57 6.37 5.15
C ASP A 430 -24.10 6.16 3.73
N ILE A 431 -25.38 6.46 3.47
CA ILE A 431 -25.98 6.36 2.13
C ILE A 431 -25.28 7.33 1.16
N LEU A 432 -25.12 8.59 1.56
CA LEU A 432 -24.49 9.59 0.70
C LEU A 432 -23.02 9.25 0.40
N ALA A 433 -22.27 8.82 1.42
CA ALA A 433 -20.87 8.46 1.28
C ALA A 433 -20.67 7.21 0.41
N ILE A 434 -21.54 6.20 0.51
CA ILE A 434 -21.41 4.98 -0.29
C ILE A 434 -21.75 5.23 -1.76
N LEU A 435 -22.69 6.11 -2.08
CA LEU A 435 -23.03 6.49 -3.46
C LEU A 435 -21.84 7.15 -4.17
N VAL A 436 -21.19 8.11 -3.52
CA VAL A 436 -19.98 8.74 -4.04
C VAL A 436 -18.84 7.72 -4.16
N THR A 437 -18.66 6.87 -3.13
CA THR A 437 -17.64 5.81 -3.14
C THR A 437 -17.84 4.84 -4.29
N ALA A 438 -19.06 4.37 -4.51
CA ALA A 438 -19.40 3.47 -5.61
C ALA A 438 -19.04 4.11 -6.96
N THR A 439 -19.36 5.40 -7.14
CA THR A 439 -19.02 6.15 -8.36
C THR A 439 -17.51 6.19 -8.58
N VAL A 440 -16.72 6.56 -7.57
CA VAL A 440 -15.24 6.58 -7.66
C VAL A 440 -14.69 5.18 -7.96
N MET A 441 -15.20 4.15 -7.30
CA MET A 441 -14.74 2.78 -7.47
C MET A 441 -15.09 2.20 -8.84
N VAL A 442 -16.21 2.58 -9.45
CA VAL A 442 -16.56 2.20 -10.83
C VAL A 442 -15.56 2.80 -11.83
N HIS A 443 -15.15 4.06 -11.65
CA HIS A 443 -14.13 4.69 -12.50
C HIS A 443 -12.78 3.97 -12.37
N VAL A 444 -12.36 3.69 -11.15
CA VAL A 444 -11.11 2.97 -10.87
C VAL A 444 -11.15 1.54 -11.43
N TRP A 445 -12.30 0.86 -11.33
CA TRP A 445 -12.48 -0.47 -11.90
C TRP A 445 -12.32 -0.47 -13.44
N LYS A 446 -12.94 0.51 -14.11
CA LYS A 446 -12.80 0.68 -15.57
C LYS A 446 -11.36 0.95 -15.97
N GLU A 447 -10.66 1.84 -15.27
CA GLU A 447 -9.25 2.14 -15.50
C GLU A 447 -8.35 0.89 -15.36
N LEU A 448 -8.49 0.14 -14.26
CA LEU A 448 -7.74 -1.10 -14.05
C LEU A 448 -8.05 -2.16 -15.13
N SER A 449 -9.30 -2.22 -15.61
CA SER A 449 -9.68 -3.14 -16.68
C SER A 449 -9.10 -2.75 -18.04
N HIS A 450 -8.99 -1.45 -18.31
CA HIS A 450 -8.41 -0.94 -19.55
C HIS A 450 -6.90 -1.21 -19.58
N GLU A 451 -6.20 -0.95 -18.49
CA GLU A 451 -4.76 -1.23 -18.36
C GLU A 451 -4.44 -2.74 -18.44
N SER A 452 -5.30 -3.60 -17.89
CA SER A 452 -5.20 -5.05 -18.04
C SER A 452 -5.36 -5.47 -19.51
N ARG A 453 -6.40 -5.01 -20.21
CA ARG A 453 -6.60 -5.32 -21.64
C ARG A 453 -5.47 -4.81 -22.52
N LYS A 454 -4.96 -3.60 -22.25
CA LYS A 454 -3.80 -3.06 -22.97
C LYS A 454 -2.54 -3.93 -22.80
N LYS A 455 -2.39 -4.59 -21.65
CA LYS A 455 -1.30 -5.54 -21.41
C LYS A 455 -1.49 -6.84 -22.19
N GLU A 456 -2.73 -7.32 -22.32
CA GLU A 456 -3.09 -8.52 -23.10
C GLU A 456 -3.02 -8.29 -24.61
N SER A 457 -3.52 -7.16 -25.12
CA SER A 457 -3.47 -6.82 -26.56
C SER A 457 -2.04 -6.64 -27.09
N VAL A 458 -1.11 -6.29 -26.20
CA VAL A 458 0.33 -6.22 -26.50
C VAL A 458 0.97 -7.62 -26.46
N ALA A 459 0.33 -8.61 -25.84
CA ALA A 459 0.81 -10.00 -25.78
C ALA A 459 0.23 -10.89 -26.89
N GLU A 460 -0.78 -10.46 -27.64
CA GLU A 460 -1.33 -11.23 -28.77
C GLU A 460 -0.53 -11.02 -30.05
N ILE A 461 -0.38 -12.08 -30.84
CA ILE A 461 0.24 -12.02 -32.17
C ILE A 461 -0.73 -11.30 -33.11
N GLN A 462 -0.30 -10.17 -33.65
CA GLN A 462 -1.04 -9.40 -34.64
C GLN A 462 -0.79 -9.99 -36.03
N PHE A 463 -1.87 -10.45 -36.67
CA PHE A 463 -1.83 -10.85 -38.08
C PHE A 463 -1.52 -9.64 -38.97
N SER A 464 -0.62 -9.85 -39.92
CA SER A 464 -0.16 -8.84 -40.86
C SER A 464 -0.25 -9.38 -42.29
N ARG A 465 -0.12 -8.50 -43.27
CA ARG A 465 -0.03 -8.91 -44.68
C ARG A 465 1.21 -9.79 -44.90
N ARG A 466 1.19 -10.64 -45.92
CA ARG A 466 2.41 -11.33 -46.38
C ARG A 466 3.45 -10.29 -46.82
N GLY A 467 4.71 -10.55 -46.49
CA GLY A 467 5.81 -9.64 -46.80
C GLY A 467 7.06 -9.99 -46.00
N VAL A 468 8.01 -9.05 -45.93
CA VAL A 468 9.33 -9.28 -45.33
C VAL A 468 9.26 -9.25 -43.81
N ILE A 469 9.96 -10.19 -43.17
CA ILE A 469 10.19 -10.24 -41.73
C ILE A 469 11.55 -9.60 -41.45
N ILE A 470 11.60 -8.59 -40.60
CA ILE A 470 12.83 -7.85 -40.30
C ILE A 470 13.28 -8.20 -38.89
N THR A 471 14.46 -8.80 -38.75
CA THR A 471 15.05 -9.08 -37.43
C THR A 471 16.11 -8.03 -37.10
N ILE A 472 16.09 -7.50 -35.88
CA ILE A 472 17.02 -6.45 -35.44
C ILE A 472 17.82 -6.92 -34.23
N ALA A 473 19.08 -7.26 -34.47
CA ALA A 473 20.11 -7.35 -33.43
C ALA A 473 20.75 -5.96 -33.23
N ARG A 474 21.25 -5.69 -32.02
CA ARG A 474 21.66 -4.33 -31.63
C ARG A 474 22.52 -4.28 -30.40
N GLU A 475 23.45 -3.36 -30.39
CA GLU A 475 24.24 -3.00 -29.21
C GLU A 475 23.43 -2.23 -28.16
N HIS A 476 23.88 -2.21 -26.91
CA HIS A 476 23.22 -1.45 -25.85
C HIS A 476 23.48 0.06 -26.01
N GLY A 477 22.43 0.88 -26.04
CA GLY A 477 22.59 2.34 -26.24
C GLY A 477 22.68 2.79 -27.69
N SER A 478 22.57 1.90 -28.69
CA SER A 478 22.54 2.26 -30.11
C SER A 478 21.18 2.76 -30.62
N ALA A 479 20.22 3.06 -29.73
CA ALA A 479 18.83 3.38 -30.09
C ALA A 479 18.11 2.33 -30.98
N GLY A 480 18.66 1.12 -31.14
CA GLY A 480 18.11 0.11 -32.05
C GLY A 480 16.65 -0.29 -31.77
N LYS A 481 16.16 -0.11 -30.53
CA LYS A 481 14.75 -0.27 -30.22
C LYS A 481 13.88 0.80 -30.89
N GLN A 482 14.24 2.07 -30.76
CA GLN A 482 13.51 3.18 -31.37
C GLN A 482 13.54 3.07 -32.90
N ILE A 483 14.72 2.75 -33.46
CA ILE A 483 14.88 2.54 -34.90
C ILE A 483 13.95 1.43 -35.40
N GLY A 484 13.90 0.27 -34.72
CA GLY A 484 12.98 -0.80 -35.10
C GLY A 484 11.50 -0.43 -35.02
N GLN A 485 11.11 0.39 -34.04
CA GLN A 485 9.75 0.91 -33.93
C GLN A 485 9.42 1.91 -35.06
N LEU A 486 10.39 2.74 -35.46
CA LEU A 486 10.25 3.65 -36.60
C LEU A 486 10.12 2.89 -37.92
N VAL A 487 10.92 1.85 -38.14
CA VAL A 487 10.82 0.98 -39.31
C VAL A 487 9.44 0.33 -39.40
N ALA A 488 8.98 -0.27 -38.29
CA ALA A 488 7.66 -0.89 -38.23
C ALA A 488 6.53 0.10 -38.54
N LYS A 489 6.62 1.32 -38.00
CA LYS A 489 5.66 2.40 -38.29
C LYS A 489 5.70 2.85 -39.75
N LYS A 490 6.88 3.00 -40.35
CA LYS A 490 7.04 3.43 -41.75
C LYS A 490 6.54 2.38 -42.74
N LEU A 491 6.76 1.09 -42.42
CA LEU A 491 6.30 -0.03 -43.24
C LEU A 491 4.86 -0.46 -42.93
N ASP A 492 4.21 0.14 -41.93
CA ASP A 492 2.87 -0.22 -41.47
C ASP A 492 2.75 -1.72 -41.13
N VAL A 493 3.66 -2.20 -40.29
CA VAL A 493 3.72 -3.60 -39.81
C VAL A 493 3.89 -3.68 -38.30
N PRO A 494 3.48 -4.78 -37.63
CA PRO A 494 3.67 -4.95 -36.19
C PRO A 494 5.15 -5.00 -35.77
N CYS A 495 5.45 -4.45 -34.59
CA CYS A 495 6.79 -4.47 -33.98
C CYS A 495 6.77 -5.29 -32.68
N TYR A 496 7.63 -6.30 -32.58
CA TYR A 496 7.74 -7.19 -31.44
C TYR A 496 9.10 -7.05 -30.74
N TYR A 497 9.07 -6.71 -29.45
CA TYR A 497 10.26 -6.62 -28.59
C TYR A 497 10.05 -7.25 -27.21
N LYS A 498 9.21 -6.66 -26.35
CA LYS A 498 8.87 -7.20 -25.01
C LYS A 498 7.66 -8.15 -25.06
N GLU A 499 6.93 -8.08 -26.16
CA GLU A 499 5.76 -8.86 -26.55
C GLU A 499 6.14 -10.33 -26.74
N LEU A 500 7.31 -10.60 -27.34
CA LEU A 500 7.91 -11.93 -27.47
C LEU A 500 8.04 -12.68 -26.15
N VAL A 501 8.37 -11.98 -25.06
CA VAL A 501 8.51 -12.57 -23.72
C VAL A 501 7.16 -12.94 -23.14
N ALA A 502 6.09 -12.20 -23.49
CA ALA A 502 4.73 -12.52 -23.08
C ALA A 502 4.21 -13.75 -23.81
N ILE A 503 4.38 -13.78 -25.13
CA ILE A 503 3.96 -14.89 -25.99
C ILE A 503 4.70 -16.18 -25.61
N ALA A 504 6.02 -16.10 -25.40
CA ALA A 504 6.81 -17.24 -24.95
C ALA A 504 6.40 -17.73 -23.54
N ALA A 505 5.92 -16.85 -22.66
CA ALA A 505 5.38 -17.23 -21.34
C ALA A 505 4.07 -18.00 -21.46
N GLN A 506 3.19 -17.54 -22.35
CA GLN A 506 1.93 -18.21 -22.64
C GLN A 506 2.16 -19.60 -23.25
N GLU A 507 3.11 -19.72 -24.19
CA GLU A 507 3.45 -20.99 -24.85
C GLU A 507 4.16 -22.00 -23.93
N SER A 508 5.03 -21.54 -23.03
CA SER A 508 5.78 -22.43 -22.11
C SER A 508 5.04 -22.79 -20.82
N GLY A 509 4.00 -22.02 -20.46
CA GLY A 509 3.36 -22.10 -19.14
C GLY A 509 4.25 -21.60 -17.99
N LEU A 510 5.43 -21.03 -18.29
CA LEU A 510 6.37 -20.49 -17.32
C LEU A 510 6.07 -19.02 -16.99
N ALA A 511 6.40 -18.60 -15.77
CA ALA A 511 6.24 -17.21 -15.36
C ALA A 511 7.06 -16.27 -16.27
N ARG A 512 6.46 -15.15 -16.67
CA ARG A 512 7.08 -14.16 -17.57
C ARG A 512 8.40 -13.63 -17.01
N GLU A 513 8.49 -13.51 -15.69
CA GLU A 513 9.67 -13.08 -14.96
C GLU A 513 10.84 -14.06 -15.14
N PHE A 514 10.56 -15.38 -15.11
CA PHE A 514 11.57 -16.42 -15.34
C PHE A 514 12.15 -16.33 -16.76
N ILE A 515 11.29 -16.16 -17.76
CA ILE A 515 11.69 -16.02 -19.17
C ILE A 515 12.43 -14.71 -19.44
N SER A 516 12.02 -13.63 -18.76
CA SER A 516 12.74 -12.37 -18.79
C SER A 516 14.12 -12.48 -18.13
N GLY A 517 14.19 -13.30 -17.07
CA GLY A 517 15.34 -13.57 -16.21
C GLY A 517 16.52 -14.18 -16.96
N ILE A 518 16.27 -15.10 -17.90
CA ILE A 518 17.29 -15.77 -18.71
C ILE A 518 18.16 -14.78 -19.51
N ASN A 519 17.62 -13.62 -19.85
CA ASN A 519 18.32 -12.56 -20.58
C ASN A 519 18.73 -11.39 -19.67
N SER A 520 18.55 -11.53 -18.36
CA SER A 520 18.81 -10.48 -17.36
C SER A 520 19.97 -10.85 -16.43
N ASP A 521 20.48 -9.83 -15.76
CA ASP A 521 21.80 -9.75 -15.11
C ASP A 521 21.98 -10.54 -13.80
N GLU A 522 21.11 -11.49 -13.42
CA GLU A 522 21.01 -11.89 -12.00
C GLU A 522 22.09 -12.83 -11.43
N ASN A 523 23.04 -13.39 -12.21
CA ASN A 523 24.37 -13.88 -11.74
C ASN A 523 25.09 -14.65 -12.85
N VAL A 524 26.25 -14.14 -13.32
CA VAL A 524 27.02 -14.74 -14.44
C VAL A 524 27.53 -16.16 -14.10
N VAL A 525 27.98 -16.40 -12.87
CA VAL A 525 28.54 -17.70 -12.43
C VAL A 525 27.47 -18.79 -12.30
N MET A 526 26.24 -18.42 -11.93
CA MET A 526 25.12 -19.37 -11.92
C MET A 526 24.57 -19.60 -13.33
N ARG A 527 24.80 -18.70 -14.30
CA ARG A 527 24.20 -18.74 -15.63
C ARG A 527 24.75 -19.89 -16.50
N GLU A 528 26.03 -20.20 -16.44
CA GLU A 528 26.59 -21.38 -17.15
C GLU A 528 26.08 -22.70 -16.57
N LEU A 529 25.82 -22.75 -15.25
CA LEU A 529 25.17 -23.87 -14.57
C LEU A 529 23.65 -23.95 -14.83
N TYR A 530 22.98 -22.81 -15.09
CA TYR A 530 21.54 -22.73 -15.41
C TYR A 530 21.24 -23.00 -16.88
N LEU A 531 22.11 -22.58 -17.81
CA LEU A 531 21.89 -22.74 -19.26
C LEU A 531 21.87 -24.21 -19.71
N SER A 532 22.39 -25.13 -18.90
CA SER A 532 22.34 -26.58 -19.10
C SER A 532 21.18 -27.28 -18.38
N SER A 533 20.26 -26.52 -17.77
CA SER A 533 19.09 -27.08 -17.08
C SER A 533 17.86 -27.20 -18.00
N ASP A 534 17.10 -28.31 -17.87
CA ASP A 534 15.87 -28.60 -18.63
C ASP A 534 14.86 -27.41 -18.68
N PRO A 535 14.63 -26.63 -17.60
CA PRO A 535 13.75 -25.45 -17.66
C PRO A 535 14.23 -24.35 -18.62
N VAL A 536 15.54 -24.19 -18.80
CA VAL A 536 16.12 -23.15 -19.67
C VAL A 536 16.08 -23.59 -21.12
N GLU A 537 16.36 -24.86 -21.43
CA GLU A 537 16.15 -25.42 -22.77
C GLU A 537 14.69 -25.31 -23.21
N ARG A 538 13.74 -25.65 -22.33
CA ARG A 538 12.30 -25.46 -22.59
C ARG A 538 11.95 -24.00 -22.87
N THR A 539 12.61 -23.07 -22.19
CA THR A 539 12.37 -21.64 -22.41
C THR A 539 12.95 -21.14 -23.72
N ILE A 540 14.17 -21.57 -24.08
CA ILE A 540 14.78 -21.25 -25.38
C ILE A 540 13.92 -21.82 -26.51
N SER A 541 13.45 -23.06 -26.37
CA SER A 541 12.54 -23.70 -27.32
C SER A 541 11.21 -22.94 -27.45
N ALA A 542 10.58 -22.55 -26.34
CA ALA A 542 9.35 -21.79 -26.33
C ALA A 542 9.50 -20.38 -26.93
N GLN A 543 10.61 -19.69 -26.66
CA GLN A 543 10.93 -18.42 -27.32
C GLN A 543 11.10 -18.60 -28.83
N GLY A 544 11.80 -19.66 -29.25
CA GLY A 544 11.93 -20.01 -30.66
C GLY A 544 10.58 -20.25 -31.33
N LYS A 545 9.67 -20.97 -30.66
CA LYS A 545 8.31 -21.22 -31.14
C LYS A 545 7.50 -19.93 -31.26
N ALA A 546 7.54 -19.05 -30.27
CA ALA A 546 6.89 -17.75 -30.30
C ALA A 546 7.38 -16.86 -31.46
N ILE A 547 8.69 -16.83 -31.70
CA ILE A 547 9.30 -16.10 -32.82
C ILE A 547 8.78 -16.63 -34.17
N ARG A 548 8.68 -17.96 -34.34
CA ARG A 548 8.15 -18.58 -35.56
C ARG A 548 6.67 -18.27 -35.75
N GLN A 549 5.84 -18.36 -34.71
CA GLN A 549 4.43 -18.01 -34.79
C GLN A 549 4.21 -16.54 -35.19
N ILE A 550 5.03 -15.62 -34.68
CA ILE A 550 5.01 -14.22 -35.08
C ILE A 550 5.37 -14.06 -36.57
N ALA A 551 6.42 -14.75 -37.02
CA ALA A 551 6.84 -14.76 -38.43
C ALA A 551 5.76 -15.34 -39.35
N ASP A 552 5.09 -16.42 -38.92
CA ASP A 552 4.03 -17.09 -39.66
C ASP A 552 2.75 -16.23 -39.77
N ALA A 553 2.55 -15.28 -38.84
CA ALA A 553 1.43 -14.35 -38.85
C ALA A 553 1.58 -13.20 -39.86
N GLY A 554 2.74 -13.06 -40.52
CA GLY A 554 2.96 -12.12 -41.63
C GLY A 554 4.15 -11.19 -41.44
N ALA A 555 4.22 -10.14 -42.27
CA ALA A 555 5.28 -9.14 -42.25
C ALA A 555 5.34 -8.42 -40.89
N CYS A 556 6.53 -8.36 -40.29
CA CYS A 556 6.73 -7.80 -38.96
C CYS A 556 8.19 -7.40 -38.71
N VAL A 557 8.42 -6.62 -37.65
CA VAL A 557 9.75 -6.30 -37.12
C VAL A 557 9.96 -6.99 -35.78
N ILE A 558 11.01 -7.79 -35.64
CA ILE A 558 11.34 -8.55 -34.43
C ILE A 558 12.68 -8.07 -33.88
N ILE A 559 12.69 -7.52 -32.66
CA ILE A 559 13.88 -6.89 -32.08
C ILE A 559 14.56 -7.83 -31.06
N GLY A 560 15.59 -8.56 -31.50
CA GLY A 560 16.48 -9.33 -30.65
C GLY A 560 16.11 -10.79 -30.42
N ARG A 561 16.50 -11.32 -29.25
CA ARG A 561 16.21 -12.70 -28.80
C ARG A 561 16.73 -13.78 -29.77
N SER A 562 17.80 -13.48 -30.50
CA SER A 562 18.38 -14.35 -31.52
C SER A 562 17.37 -14.71 -32.63
N ALA A 563 16.40 -13.83 -32.91
CA ALA A 563 15.38 -14.05 -33.93
C ALA A 563 15.99 -14.26 -35.33
N ASP A 564 17.08 -13.57 -35.61
CA ASP A 564 17.92 -13.73 -36.80
C ASP A 564 18.40 -15.18 -36.98
N TYR A 565 18.84 -15.84 -35.91
CA TYR A 565 19.21 -17.25 -35.96
C TYR A 565 18.00 -18.20 -35.95
N VAL A 566 16.97 -17.91 -35.16
CA VAL A 566 15.76 -18.75 -35.04
C VAL A 566 15.03 -18.87 -36.39
N LEU A 567 15.03 -17.78 -37.16
CA LEU A 567 14.36 -17.68 -38.46
C LEU A 567 15.30 -17.93 -39.65
N ARG A 568 16.52 -18.43 -39.45
CA ARG A 568 17.54 -18.64 -40.50
C ARG A 568 17.10 -19.48 -41.71
N ASN A 569 16.07 -20.31 -41.56
CA ASN A 569 15.54 -21.16 -42.63
C ASN A 569 14.32 -20.55 -43.35
N TYR A 570 13.85 -19.36 -42.93
CA TYR A 570 12.77 -18.64 -43.59
C TYR A 570 13.32 -17.87 -44.80
N GLN A 571 12.56 -17.87 -45.90
CA GLN A 571 12.99 -17.29 -47.18
C GLN A 571 12.84 -15.76 -47.25
N ASN A 572 11.95 -15.17 -46.45
CA ASN A 572 11.55 -13.75 -46.49
C ASN A 572 12.05 -12.96 -45.27
N VAL A 573 13.25 -13.27 -44.77
CA VAL A 573 13.83 -12.62 -43.58
C VAL A 573 15.00 -11.72 -43.93
N VAL A 574 15.01 -10.51 -43.36
CA VAL A 574 16.12 -9.57 -43.42
C VAL A 574 16.68 -9.35 -42.03
N ARG A 575 17.98 -9.59 -41.86
CA ARG A 575 18.71 -9.52 -40.59
C ARG A 575 19.52 -8.24 -40.56
N VAL A 576 19.22 -7.42 -39.57
CA VAL A 576 19.82 -6.10 -39.40
C VAL A 576 20.56 -6.07 -38.06
N PHE A 577 21.81 -5.61 -38.08
CA PHE A 577 22.60 -5.33 -36.89
C PHE A 577 22.79 -3.82 -36.72
N ILE A 578 22.39 -3.29 -35.57
CA ILE A 578 22.52 -1.86 -35.25
C ILE A 578 23.60 -1.64 -34.19
N TYR A 579 24.69 -0.99 -34.61
CA TYR A 579 25.82 -0.63 -33.75
C TYR A 579 25.99 0.90 -33.68
N ALA A 580 26.83 1.39 -32.78
CA ALA A 580 27.19 2.81 -32.74
C ALA A 580 28.51 3.05 -32.00
N PRO A 581 29.19 4.19 -32.23
CA PRO A 581 30.35 4.59 -31.45
C PRO A 581 30.08 4.60 -29.95
N LYS A 582 31.06 4.17 -29.15
CA LYS A 582 30.92 4.04 -27.69
C LYS A 582 30.46 5.32 -27.00
N ASP A 583 30.93 6.48 -27.45
CA ASP A 583 30.56 7.77 -26.86
C ASP A 583 29.10 8.15 -27.17
N TYR A 584 28.63 7.88 -28.40
CA TYR A 584 27.22 8.03 -28.75
C TYR A 584 26.33 7.17 -27.85
N ARG A 585 26.71 5.90 -27.69
CA ARG A 585 25.98 4.93 -26.87
C ARG A 585 25.95 5.35 -25.40
N ALA A 586 27.07 5.84 -24.86
CA ALA A 586 27.16 6.31 -23.49
C ALA A 586 26.23 7.51 -23.26
N ASN A 587 26.24 8.49 -24.16
CA ASN A 587 25.36 9.66 -24.09
C ASN A 587 23.88 9.26 -24.12
N LYS A 588 23.49 8.34 -25.01
CA LYS A 588 22.11 7.84 -25.08
C LYS A 588 21.69 7.09 -23.82
N VAL A 589 22.58 6.30 -23.21
CA VAL A 589 22.32 5.62 -21.94
C VAL A 589 22.16 6.64 -20.81
N MET A 590 23.00 7.67 -20.75
CA MET A 590 22.88 8.75 -19.77
C MET A 590 21.56 9.52 -19.93
N GLU A 591 21.16 9.85 -21.15
CA GLU A 591 19.89 10.52 -21.45
C GLU A 591 18.68 9.69 -21.01
N MET A 592 18.70 8.38 -21.29
CA MET A 592 17.57 7.49 -20.97
C MET A 592 17.46 7.13 -19.49
N TYR A 593 18.59 6.93 -18.79
CA TYR A 593 18.59 6.34 -17.45
C TYR A 593 19.06 7.31 -16.36
N GLY A 594 19.55 8.50 -16.72
CA GLY A 594 20.11 9.48 -15.77
C GLY A 594 21.41 9.01 -15.10
N ASP A 595 22.11 8.07 -15.73
CA ASP A 595 23.33 7.47 -15.21
C ASP A 595 24.54 8.41 -15.32
N SER A 596 25.57 8.19 -14.49
CA SER A 596 26.86 8.85 -14.65
C SER A 596 27.63 8.27 -15.87
N PRO A 597 28.60 9.00 -16.44
CA PRO A 597 29.38 8.51 -17.59
C PRO A 597 30.01 7.13 -17.36
N ASP A 598 30.59 6.90 -16.17
CA ASP A 598 31.18 5.61 -15.80
C ASP A 598 30.13 4.50 -15.64
N ALA A 599 28.97 4.82 -15.06
CA ALA A 599 27.88 3.86 -14.94
C ALA A 599 27.32 3.46 -16.31
N ALA A 600 27.18 4.43 -17.23
CA ALA A 600 26.74 4.20 -18.61
C ALA A 600 27.71 3.29 -19.38
N ARG A 601 29.03 3.55 -19.30
CA ARG A 601 30.06 2.71 -19.94
C ARG A 601 30.06 1.29 -19.39
N LYS A 602 29.93 1.12 -18.07
CA LYS A 602 29.81 -0.21 -17.44
C LYS A 602 28.54 -0.95 -17.86
N SER A 603 27.41 -0.24 -17.95
CA SER A 603 26.13 -0.81 -18.40
C SER A 603 26.21 -1.34 -19.83
N ILE A 604 26.86 -0.58 -20.72
CA ILE A 604 27.12 -0.97 -22.12
C ILE A 604 27.83 -2.31 -22.20
N VAL A 605 29.01 -2.40 -21.58
CA VAL A 605 29.83 -3.63 -21.61
C VAL A 605 29.06 -4.81 -21.02
N ARG A 606 28.39 -4.59 -19.88
CA ARG A 606 27.61 -5.64 -19.22
C ARG A 606 26.48 -6.17 -20.11
N SER A 607 25.69 -5.26 -20.69
CA SER A 607 24.51 -5.63 -21.49
C SER A 607 24.89 -6.30 -22.81
N ASP A 608 25.97 -5.86 -23.46
CA ASP A 608 26.47 -6.47 -24.69
C ASP A 608 27.03 -7.86 -24.42
N ASN A 609 27.83 -8.04 -23.37
CA ASN A 609 28.32 -9.36 -22.96
C ASN A 609 27.16 -10.31 -22.66
N ALA A 610 26.12 -9.84 -21.96
CA ALA A 610 24.95 -10.65 -21.64
C ALA A 610 24.18 -11.10 -22.90
N ARG A 611 24.13 -10.26 -23.95
CA ARG A 611 23.55 -10.57 -25.26
C ARG A 611 24.42 -11.55 -26.04
N ALA A 612 25.73 -11.33 -26.06
CA ALA A 612 26.70 -12.21 -26.72
C ALA A 612 26.65 -13.63 -26.16
N SER A 613 26.68 -13.79 -24.84
CA SER A 613 26.59 -15.11 -24.19
C SER A 613 25.27 -15.82 -24.50
N TYR A 614 24.15 -15.08 -24.45
CA TYR A 614 22.83 -15.64 -24.80
C TYR A 614 22.76 -16.07 -26.27
N TYR A 615 23.29 -15.23 -27.17
CA TYR A 615 23.31 -15.54 -28.58
C TYR A 615 24.16 -16.79 -28.86
N LYS A 616 25.34 -16.89 -28.22
CA LYS A 616 26.22 -18.05 -28.33
C LYS A 616 25.57 -19.33 -27.78
N SER A 617 24.83 -19.27 -26.67
CA SER A 617 24.12 -20.45 -26.14
C SER A 617 22.98 -20.93 -27.04
N VAL A 618 22.35 -20.01 -27.79
CA VAL A 618 21.24 -20.36 -28.71
C VAL A 618 21.73 -20.80 -30.08
N SER A 619 22.76 -20.14 -30.62
CA SER A 619 23.20 -20.30 -32.02
C SER A 619 24.51 -21.07 -32.18
N GLY A 620 25.34 -21.13 -31.14
CA GLY A 620 26.74 -21.54 -31.23
C GLY A 620 27.67 -20.52 -31.91
N GLN A 621 27.12 -19.40 -32.41
CA GLN A 621 27.84 -18.41 -33.22
C GLN A 621 28.23 -17.17 -32.39
N GLU A 622 29.14 -16.36 -32.94
CA GLU A 622 29.51 -15.07 -32.36
C GLU A 622 28.46 -14.00 -32.66
N TRP A 623 28.13 -13.21 -31.64
CA TRP A 623 27.15 -12.14 -31.75
C TRP A 623 27.79 -10.88 -32.34
N GLY A 624 27.19 -10.34 -33.40
CA GLY A 624 27.67 -9.13 -34.07
C GLY A 624 28.66 -9.40 -35.21
N ASP A 625 28.88 -10.65 -35.61
CA ASP A 625 29.62 -10.96 -36.85
C ASP A 625 28.85 -10.39 -38.07
N PRO A 626 29.44 -9.44 -38.84
CA PRO A 626 28.78 -8.83 -39.98
C PRO A 626 28.31 -9.83 -41.04
N HIS A 627 28.95 -10.99 -41.18
CA HIS A 627 28.55 -12.01 -42.15
C HIS A 627 27.20 -12.67 -41.82
N GLY A 628 26.70 -12.49 -40.59
CA GLY A 628 25.40 -12.96 -40.15
C GLY A 628 24.23 -12.04 -40.52
N TYR A 629 24.48 -10.86 -41.09
CA TYR A 629 23.47 -9.82 -41.31
C TYR A 629 23.52 -9.26 -42.74
N GLU A 630 22.35 -9.03 -43.34
CA GLU A 630 22.25 -8.34 -44.64
C GLU A 630 22.56 -6.84 -44.52
N LEU A 631 22.32 -6.24 -43.36
CA LEU A 631 22.57 -4.83 -43.08
C LEU A 631 23.24 -4.65 -41.72
N CYS A 632 24.38 -3.96 -41.70
CA CYS A 632 24.98 -3.42 -40.48
C CYS A 632 24.91 -1.90 -40.53
N ILE A 633 24.23 -1.27 -39.56
CA ILE A 633 23.94 0.17 -39.57
C ILE A 633 24.52 0.83 -38.33
N ASP A 634 25.31 1.89 -38.55
CA ASP A 634 25.76 2.79 -37.50
C ASP A 634 24.64 3.77 -37.14
N ALA A 635 24.08 3.66 -35.93
CA ALA A 635 22.98 4.51 -35.47
C ALA A 635 23.38 5.97 -35.21
N SER A 636 24.67 6.31 -35.22
CA SER A 636 25.13 7.71 -35.05
C SER A 636 24.68 8.65 -36.16
N ILE A 637 24.26 8.11 -37.32
CA ILE A 637 23.65 8.88 -38.41
C ILE A 637 22.25 9.44 -38.07
N GLY A 638 21.66 9.02 -36.94
CA GLY A 638 20.35 9.44 -36.46
C GLY A 638 19.26 8.38 -36.65
N GLU A 639 18.29 8.37 -35.71
CA GLU A 639 17.26 7.31 -35.62
C GLU A 639 16.37 7.24 -36.87
N ASP A 640 15.94 8.39 -37.41
CA ASP A 640 15.13 8.48 -38.64
C ASP A 640 15.93 8.10 -39.89
N ALA A 641 17.19 8.52 -40.00
CA ALA A 641 18.04 8.21 -41.14
C ALA A 641 18.36 6.71 -41.20
N ALA A 642 18.69 6.10 -40.06
CA ALA A 642 18.87 4.66 -39.94
C ALA A 642 17.59 3.89 -40.29
N ALA A 643 16.42 4.35 -39.83
CA ALA A 643 15.14 3.73 -40.17
C ALA A 643 14.82 3.83 -41.67
N ASN A 644 15.11 4.97 -42.31
CA ASN A 644 14.92 5.16 -43.75
C ASN A 644 15.82 4.21 -44.57
N LEU A 645 17.10 4.05 -44.21
CA LEU A 645 18.01 3.11 -44.88
C LEU A 645 17.48 1.68 -44.86
N ILE A 646 16.95 1.23 -43.71
CA ILE A 646 16.32 -0.09 -43.61
C ILE A 646 15.10 -0.15 -44.54
N CYS A 647 14.19 0.83 -44.48
CA CYS A 647 12.99 0.83 -45.31
C CYS A 647 13.32 0.85 -46.82
N ASP A 648 14.30 1.66 -47.24
CA ASP A 648 14.74 1.75 -48.64
C ASP A 648 15.34 0.44 -49.13
N TYR A 649 16.13 -0.24 -48.30
CA TYR A 649 16.67 -1.56 -48.61
C TYR A 649 15.56 -2.60 -48.79
N ILE A 650 14.57 -2.61 -47.89
CA ILE A 650 13.40 -3.51 -47.98
C ILE A 650 12.59 -3.23 -49.25
N ASN A 651 12.34 -1.96 -49.57
CA ASN A 651 11.59 -1.57 -50.77
C ASN A 651 12.29 -1.99 -52.07
N ARG A 652 13.64 -2.01 -52.08
CA ARG A 652 14.44 -2.43 -53.25
C ARG A 652 14.51 -3.95 -53.44
N MET A 653 14.25 -4.74 -52.41
CA MET A 653 14.26 -6.21 -52.54
C MET A 653 13.06 -6.77 -53.30
N GLY A 654 12.01 -5.98 -53.53
CA GLY A 654 10.79 -6.43 -54.18
C GLY A 654 9.93 -7.30 -53.26
N THR A 655 8.61 -7.12 -53.31
CA THR A 655 7.66 -8.01 -52.63
C THR A 655 7.68 -9.39 -53.30
N TYR A 656 8.24 -10.39 -52.62
CA TYR A 656 8.03 -11.80 -52.95
C TYR A 656 6.61 -12.26 -52.59
#